data_AF-A0A1E7I3K4-F1
#
_entry.id   AF-A0A1E7I3K4-F1
#
_cell.length_a   1.000
_cell.length_b   1.000
_cell.length_c   1.000
_cell.angle_alpha   90.00
_cell.angle_beta   90.00
_cell.angle_gamma   90.00
#
_symmetry.space_group_name_H-M   'P 1'
#
loop_
_entity.id
_entity.type
_entity.pdbx_description
1 polymer ?
#
loop_
_entity_poly.entity_id
_entity_poly.type
_entity_poly.pdbx_seq_one_letter_code
_entity_poly.pdbx_strand_id
1 'polypeptide(L)'
;MKFRQLFNHWTYETFPPGRLLRRRYNSFKLLMELEEECLQIISRIEDIGFGLSVVDWANVEKLSEDLGKKVLLMLEQLQSMNPVRFMDIMDYYNKINFYVRMAVTVPDSEISTPFTIPLVDSAKYPEQVGAQAINLARIMNETDIPVLDGVVISSDVYNYFIETNDLRAEINGVLESITSTDNEHLTTASIKISSIFLKGTMPNVVSNELEIVALETARGGNMLTLSASVTPDEKKKELPKNHRIISNVKPQDISTAWKQAVLAKFSPESIKIRIKLGYSSHETPVSVLVQPEIKTHDSGIIETLYTQETQLPPADQKTGCSSILSNNDSAQFILSRRDKQRILSHPDLSTLSTHSAKTIAASALQIEALIGEPQKCGWITDLRNRAKITSTTPYPNEGIKADDRMKRALPYIANLNISAKNTEVFLPEKSKSMYDLVRFANGKAVSEMFSLVSKEGLGLDGAKHLKIRDLISLTILNLNDGLFTTAAGKMDISTDDIKSAPMWALWFGLGKKRPGWSMINSIEGYAILSKTYLNIKLKSGKDLSEVDSVCGPSKEKNHIHFRFKGGDGTQDQRIARIEFIKHILTKEGFAIKTQGDLIEAIHGPEKESEIQKKIATIGHIIAHIAISNPVADDIETAKERATQFHGSLGQKDN
;
A
#
# COMPACT_ATOMS: atom_id res chain seq x y z
N MET A 1 -26.24 17.20 -8.84
CA MET A 1 -26.41 16.93 -10.29
C MET A 1 -25.03 17.12 -10.93
N LYS A 2 -24.39 16.07 -11.49
CA LYS A 2 -22.96 16.10 -11.90
C LYS A 2 -22.72 17.13 -13.04
N PHE A 3 -21.55 17.78 -13.09
CA PHE A 3 -20.99 18.58 -14.22
C PHE A 3 -21.48 18.09 -15.60
N ARG A 4 -21.49 16.76 -15.75
CA ARG A 4 -22.01 16.01 -16.91
C ARG A 4 -23.35 16.49 -17.47
N GLN A 5 -24.34 16.82 -16.64
CA GLN A 5 -25.72 17.08 -17.11
C GLN A 5 -25.95 18.55 -17.46
N LEU A 6 -25.34 19.48 -16.72
CA LEU A 6 -25.35 20.90 -17.07
C LEU A 6 -24.52 21.15 -18.33
N PHE A 7 -23.30 20.64 -18.43
CA PHE A 7 -22.49 20.86 -19.62
C PHE A 7 -23.10 20.21 -20.89
N ASN A 8 -23.75 19.05 -20.75
CA ASN A 8 -24.50 18.43 -21.85
C ASN A 8 -25.71 19.27 -22.30
N HIS A 9 -26.45 19.90 -21.38
CA HIS A 9 -27.62 20.71 -21.73
C HIS A 9 -27.21 21.98 -22.50
N TRP A 10 -26.14 22.65 -22.09
CA TRP A 10 -25.68 23.89 -22.73
C TRP A 10 -25.00 23.63 -24.07
N THR A 11 -24.33 22.49 -24.22
CA THR A 11 -23.65 22.13 -25.48
C THR A 11 -24.61 21.86 -26.64
N TYR A 12 -25.81 21.35 -26.36
CA TYR A 12 -26.86 21.19 -27.38
C TYR A 12 -27.42 22.54 -27.88
N GLU A 13 -27.34 23.61 -27.08
CA GLU A 13 -27.86 24.94 -27.46
C GLU A 13 -26.79 25.86 -28.07
N THR A 14 -25.49 25.67 -27.77
CA THR A 14 -24.42 26.62 -28.16
C THR A 14 -23.43 26.12 -29.20
N PHE A 15 -23.31 24.81 -29.46
CA PHE A 15 -22.36 24.28 -30.45
C PHE A 15 -23.10 23.75 -31.70
N PRO A 16 -22.85 24.29 -32.90
CA PRO A 16 -23.36 23.72 -34.15
C PRO A 16 -22.86 22.27 -34.34
N PRO A 17 -23.60 21.43 -35.07
CA PRO A 17 -23.41 19.98 -35.11
C PRO A 17 -22.22 19.55 -35.99
N GLY A 18 -21.00 19.91 -35.63
CA GLY A 18 -19.79 19.33 -36.22
C GLY A 18 -19.41 18.02 -35.52
N ARG A 19 -19.51 16.86 -36.21
CA ARG A 19 -19.14 15.53 -35.64
C ARG A 19 -17.72 15.51 -35.03
N LEU A 20 -16.78 16.27 -35.61
CA LEU A 20 -15.38 16.34 -35.15
C LEU A 20 -15.24 17.05 -33.80
N LEU A 21 -15.97 18.15 -33.59
CA LEU A 21 -15.92 18.93 -32.35
C LEU A 21 -16.53 18.13 -31.18
N ARG A 22 -17.66 17.45 -31.44
CA ARG A 22 -18.31 16.58 -30.47
C ARG A 22 -17.42 15.41 -30.04
N ARG A 23 -16.65 14.82 -30.97
CA ARG A 23 -15.71 13.75 -30.65
C ARG A 23 -14.59 14.22 -29.73
N ARG A 24 -13.94 15.35 -30.05
CA ARG A 24 -12.85 15.92 -29.23
C ARG A 24 -13.34 16.33 -27.84
N TYR A 25 -14.54 16.90 -27.75
CA TYR A 25 -15.18 17.22 -26.47
C TYR A 25 -15.46 15.97 -25.63
N ASN A 26 -16.03 14.91 -26.21
CA ASN A 26 -16.28 13.68 -25.48
C ASN A 26 -14.99 13.06 -24.96
N SER A 27 -13.91 13.09 -25.75
CA SER A 27 -12.58 12.66 -25.32
C SER A 27 -12.04 13.52 -24.17
N PHE A 28 -12.16 14.85 -24.24
CA PHE A 28 -11.78 15.73 -23.13
C PHE A 28 -12.53 15.42 -21.84
N LYS A 29 -13.86 15.21 -21.93
CA LYS A 29 -14.70 14.88 -20.79
C LYS A 29 -14.28 13.57 -20.12
N LEU A 30 -14.03 12.53 -20.92
CA LEU A 30 -13.57 11.24 -20.41
C LEU A 30 -12.16 11.35 -19.80
N LEU A 31 -11.28 12.16 -20.41
CA LEU A 31 -9.93 12.43 -19.88
C LEU A 31 -9.99 13.06 -18.49
N MET A 32 -10.90 14.00 -18.26
CA MET A 32 -11.08 14.65 -16.95
C MET A 32 -11.58 13.68 -15.87
N GLU A 33 -12.43 12.73 -16.24
CA GLU A 33 -12.91 11.68 -15.34
C GLU A 33 -11.78 10.69 -14.99
N LEU A 34 -10.97 10.31 -15.98
CA LEU A 34 -9.81 9.44 -15.78
C LEU A 34 -8.73 10.11 -14.92
N GLU A 35 -8.52 11.43 -15.04
CA GLU A 35 -7.60 12.17 -14.17
C GLU A 35 -8.00 11.99 -12.70
N GLU A 36 -9.28 12.17 -12.38
CA GLU A 36 -9.78 12.05 -11.00
C GLU A 36 -9.48 10.67 -10.40
N GLU A 37 -9.79 9.61 -11.15
CA GLU A 37 -9.50 8.23 -10.73
C GLU A 37 -7.99 8.00 -10.55
N CYS A 38 -7.16 8.51 -11.45
CA CYS A 38 -5.70 8.42 -11.33
C CYS A 38 -5.19 9.11 -10.06
N LEU A 39 -5.69 10.31 -9.75
CA LEU A 39 -5.25 11.05 -8.56
C LEU A 39 -5.64 10.36 -7.25
N GLN A 40 -6.79 9.68 -7.22
CA GLN A 40 -7.22 8.85 -6.09
C GLN A 40 -6.31 7.63 -5.91
N ILE A 41 -5.98 6.92 -7.00
CA ILE A 41 -5.08 5.77 -6.94
C ILE A 41 -3.67 6.20 -6.50
N ILE A 42 -3.13 7.28 -7.08
CA ILE A 42 -1.81 7.83 -6.70
C ILE A 42 -1.78 8.17 -5.21
N SER A 43 -2.82 8.85 -4.70
CA SER A 43 -2.92 9.19 -3.27
C SER A 43 -2.96 7.94 -2.40
N ARG A 44 -3.67 6.88 -2.83
CA ARG A 44 -3.69 5.60 -2.10
C ARG A 44 -2.30 4.97 -2.01
N ILE A 45 -1.56 4.97 -3.12
CA ILE A 45 -0.19 4.41 -3.17
C ILE A 45 0.76 5.25 -2.29
N GLU A 46 0.62 6.57 -2.30
CA GLU A 46 1.35 7.47 -1.41
C GLU A 46 1.09 7.13 0.07
N ASP A 47 -0.18 7.01 0.49
CA ASP A 47 -0.53 6.63 1.87
C ASP A 47 0.14 5.32 2.32
N ILE A 48 0.20 4.34 1.42
CA ILE A 48 0.85 3.04 1.69
C ILE A 48 2.36 3.23 1.82
N GLY A 49 3.00 3.93 0.86
CA GLY A 49 4.44 4.14 0.89
C GLY A 49 4.95 5.04 1.99
N PHE A 50 4.05 5.79 2.58
CA PHE A 50 4.32 6.56 3.78
C PHE A 50 3.92 5.84 5.08
N GLY A 51 3.39 4.63 5.02
CA GLY A 51 3.02 3.84 6.19
C GLY A 51 1.73 4.28 6.91
N LEU A 52 0.93 5.17 6.30
CA LEU A 52 -0.39 5.56 6.82
C LEU A 52 -1.43 4.45 6.65
N SER A 53 -1.24 3.61 5.64
CA SER A 53 -2.05 2.44 5.40
C SER A 53 -1.17 1.20 5.29
N VAL A 54 -1.56 0.15 5.98
CA VAL A 54 -0.89 -1.15 5.92
C VAL A 54 -1.77 -2.09 5.10
N VAL A 55 -1.28 -2.53 3.96
CA VAL A 55 -2.02 -3.36 2.98
C VAL A 55 -1.18 -4.55 2.56
N ASP A 56 -1.83 -5.56 1.96
CA ASP A 56 -1.09 -6.62 1.28
C ASP A 56 -0.36 -6.12 0.02
N TRP A 57 0.79 -6.69 -0.30
CA TRP A 57 1.53 -6.32 -1.51
C TRP A 57 0.74 -6.57 -2.79
N ALA A 58 -0.14 -7.58 -2.82
CA ALA A 58 -1.04 -7.81 -3.96
C ALA A 58 -1.94 -6.59 -4.23
N ASN A 59 -2.35 -5.86 -3.18
CA ASN A 59 -3.11 -4.61 -3.33
C ASN A 59 -2.25 -3.51 -4.00
N VAL A 60 -0.96 -3.41 -3.66
CA VAL A 60 -0.04 -2.44 -4.25
C VAL A 60 0.19 -2.71 -5.74
N GLU A 61 0.41 -3.97 -6.10
CA GLU A 61 0.52 -4.40 -7.50
C GLU A 61 -0.77 -4.07 -8.27
N LYS A 62 -1.93 -4.37 -7.67
CA LYS A 62 -3.23 -4.08 -8.27
C LYS A 62 -3.47 -2.59 -8.51
N LEU A 63 -3.22 -1.75 -7.50
CA LEU A 63 -3.33 -0.29 -7.63
C LEU A 63 -2.40 0.25 -8.72
N SER A 64 -1.19 -0.28 -8.82
CA SER A 64 -0.21 0.15 -9.84
C SER A 64 -0.64 -0.27 -11.24
N GLU A 65 -1.19 -1.48 -11.40
CA GLU A 65 -1.76 -1.96 -12.65
C GLU A 65 -2.97 -1.12 -13.08
N ASP A 66 -3.89 -0.85 -12.16
CA ASP A 66 -5.09 -0.06 -12.42
C ASP A 66 -4.72 1.39 -12.79
N LEU A 67 -3.75 1.99 -12.10
CA LEU A 67 -3.21 3.30 -12.48
C LEU A 67 -2.65 3.28 -13.91
N GLY A 68 -1.83 2.27 -14.23
CA GLY A 68 -1.27 2.10 -15.57
C GLY A 68 -2.35 2.02 -16.65
N LYS A 69 -3.43 1.25 -16.42
CA LYS A 69 -4.57 1.15 -17.34
C LYS A 69 -5.30 2.49 -17.51
N LYS A 70 -5.53 3.21 -16.41
CA LYS A 70 -6.25 4.50 -16.44
C LYS A 70 -5.44 5.60 -17.12
N VAL A 71 -4.13 5.65 -16.87
CA VAL A 71 -3.21 6.58 -17.57
C VAL A 71 -3.19 6.28 -19.06
N LEU A 72 -3.11 5.00 -19.48
CA LEU A 72 -3.16 4.62 -20.89
C LEU A 72 -4.43 5.15 -21.57
N LEU A 73 -5.60 4.83 -21.01
CA LEU A 73 -6.89 5.30 -21.53
C LEU A 73 -6.97 6.83 -21.61
N MET A 74 -6.39 7.53 -20.64
CA MET A 74 -6.36 8.99 -20.59
C MET A 74 -5.48 9.57 -21.71
N LEU A 75 -4.33 8.95 -22.00
CA LEU A 75 -3.46 9.35 -23.12
C LEU A 75 -4.08 9.03 -24.48
N GLU A 76 -4.83 7.93 -24.60
CA GLU A 76 -5.63 7.63 -25.81
C GLU A 76 -6.67 8.72 -26.07
N GLN A 77 -7.32 9.24 -25.02
CA GLN A 77 -8.24 10.37 -25.18
C GLN A 77 -7.52 11.64 -25.65
N LEU A 78 -6.34 11.92 -25.12
CA LEU A 78 -5.53 13.06 -25.57
C LEU A 78 -5.14 12.91 -27.04
N GLN A 79 -4.75 11.71 -27.47
CA GLN A 79 -4.42 11.42 -28.86
C GLN A 79 -5.65 11.52 -29.77
N SER A 80 -6.82 11.06 -29.34
CA SER A 80 -8.10 11.24 -30.05
C SER A 80 -8.45 12.72 -30.29
N MET A 81 -8.07 13.59 -29.35
CA MET A 81 -8.24 15.03 -29.48
C MET A 81 -7.31 15.62 -30.55
N ASN A 82 -6.03 15.22 -30.59
CA ASN A 82 -5.09 15.66 -31.62
C ASN A 82 -4.02 14.58 -31.92
N PRO A 83 -4.24 13.70 -32.92
CA PRO A 83 -3.37 12.55 -33.16
C PRO A 83 -1.95 12.93 -33.58
N VAL A 84 -1.79 13.99 -34.37
CA VAL A 84 -0.48 14.41 -34.92
C VAL A 84 0.40 14.99 -33.81
N ARG A 85 -0.19 15.80 -32.91
CA ARG A 85 0.56 16.46 -31.84
C ARG A 85 1.03 15.50 -30.74
N PHE A 86 0.32 14.38 -30.56
CA PHE A 86 0.55 13.44 -29.47
C PHE A 86 0.85 12.02 -29.99
N MET A 87 1.47 11.90 -31.17
CA MET A 87 1.77 10.62 -31.80
C MET A 87 2.68 9.73 -30.92
N ASP A 88 3.69 10.33 -30.29
CA ASP A 88 4.73 9.60 -29.54
C ASP A 88 4.40 9.44 -28.05
N ILE A 89 3.22 9.86 -27.59
CA ILE A 89 2.90 9.90 -26.15
C ILE A 89 2.89 8.50 -25.51
N MET A 90 2.59 7.48 -26.32
CA MET A 90 2.53 6.09 -25.87
C MET A 90 3.91 5.50 -25.58
N ASP A 91 4.97 5.99 -26.21
CA ASP A 91 6.33 5.51 -25.95
C ASP A 91 6.79 5.93 -24.54
N TYR A 92 6.46 7.15 -24.12
CA TYR A 92 6.73 7.63 -22.77
C TYR A 92 5.91 6.86 -21.73
N TYR A 93 4.63 6.56 -22.04
CA TYR A 93 3.82 5.69 -21.21
C TYR A 93 4.44 4.31 -21.04
N ASN A 94 4.79 3.64 -22.14
CA ASN A 94 5.36 2.30 -22.11
C ASN A 94 6.65 2.26 -21.28
N LYS A 95 7.52 3.26 -21.46
CA LYS A 95 8.76 3.39 -20.68
C LYS A 95 8.50 3.55 -19.18
N ILE A 96 7.63 4.49 -18.78
CA ILE A 96 7.34 4.74 -17.36
C ILE A 96 6.61 3.53 -16.74
N ASN A 97 5.62 2.98 -17.44
CA ASN A 97 4.88 1.80 -16.99
C ASN A 97 5.78 0.58 -16.82
N PHE A 98 6.78 0.39 -17.68
CA PHE A 98 7.79 -0.64 -17.51
C PHE A 98 8.55 -0.49 -16.19
N TYR A 99 9.04 0.70 -15.86
CA TYR A 99 9.74 0.94 -14.59
C TYR A 99 8.84 0.78 -13.37
N VAL A 100 7.57 1.20 -13.45
CA VAL A 100 6.59 0.97 -12.39
C VAL A 100 6.42 -0.52 -12.16
N ARG A 101 6.14 -1.31 -13.21
CA ARG A 101 6.00 -2.77 -13.13
C ARG A 101 7.26 -3.43 -12.56
N MET A 102 8.43 -3.06 -13.05
CA MET A 102 9.70 -3.58 -12.53
C MET A 102 9.92 -3.28 -11.04
N ALA A 103 9.40 -2.16 -10.53
CA ALA A 103 9.54 -1.79 -9.13
C ALA A 103 8.53 -2.46 -8.19
N VAL A 104 7.33 -2.81 -8.69
CA VAL A 104 6.24 -3.36 -7.85
C VAL A 104 6.03 -4.85 -8.02
N THR A 105 6.24 -5.40 -9.22
CA THR A 105 5.96 -6.80 -9.52
C THR A 105 7.00 -7.71 -8.89
N VAL A 106 6.52 -8.71 -8.15
CA VAL A 106 7.35 -9.80 -7.66
C VAL A 106 7.34 -10.95 -8.66
N PRO A 107 8.50 -11.43 -9.12
CA PRO A 107 8.54 -12.60 -10.00
C PRO A 107 8.07 -13.85 -9.25
N ASP A 108 7.46 -14.77 -9.98
CA ASP A 108 7.22 -16.11 -9.48
C ASP A 108 8.55 -16.85 -9.28
N SER A 109 8.60 -17.72 -8.27
CA SER A 109 9.75 -18.59 -8.04
C SER A 109 9.84 -19.63 -9.16
N GLU A 110 11.06 -19.88 -9.65
CA GLU A 110 11.30 -21.00 -10.57
C GLU A 110 11.06 -22.32 -9.85
N ILE A 111 10.25 -23.20 -10.45
CA ILE A 111 9.98 -24.53 -9.89
C ILE A 111 11.11 -25.45 -10.28
N SER A 112 11.77 -26.03 -9.28
CA SER A 112 12.90 -26.92 -9.48
C SER A 112 12.76 -28.21 -8.66
N THR A 113 13.43 -29.25 -9.12
CA THR A 113 13.58 -30.52 -8.38
C THR A 113 14.87 -30.49 -7.56
N PRO A 114 14.98 -31.27 -6.46
CA PRO A 114 14.06 -32.31 -5.99
C PRO A 114 12.89 -31.78 -5.15
N PHE A 115 11.73 -32.43 -5.23
CA PHE A 115 10.57 -32.03 -4.42
C PHE A 115 10.69 -32.45 -2.96
N THR A 116 11.44 -33.51 -2.69
CA THR A 116 11.74 -34.01 -1.35
C THR A 116 13.25 -34.04 -1.12
N ILE A 117 13.68 -33.60 0.06
CA ILE A 117 15.09 -33.43 0.40
C ILE A 117 15.35 -34.07 1.78
N PRO A 118 16.26 -35.05 1.89
CA PRO A 118 16.66 -35.59 3.19
C PRO A 118 17.12 -34.48 4.14
N LEU A 119 16.74 -34.55 5.43
CA LEU A 119 17.02 -33.47 6.39
C LEU A 119 18.50 -33.11 6.44
N VAL A 120 19.39 -34.11 6.44
CA VAL A 120 20.85 -33.95 6.45
C VAL A 120 21.40 -33.14 5.26
N ASP A 121 20.72 -33.18 4.11
CA ASP A 121 21.11 -32.52 2.86
C ASP A 121 20.51 -31.11 2.70
N SER A 122 19.64 -30.66 3.61
CA SER A 122 18.93 -29.38 3.48
C SER A 122 19.86 -28.18 3.28
N ALA A 123 21.06 -28.20 3.85
CA ALA A 123 22.04 -27.12 3.68
C ALA A 123 22.50 -26.92 2.22
N LYS A 124 22.33 -27.93 1.34
CA LYS A 124 22.66 -27.87 -0.09
C LYS A 124 21.58 -27.18 -0.92
N TYR A 125 20.35 -27.06 -0.40
CA TYR A 125 19.18 -26.54 -1.11
C TYR A 125 18.52 -25.37 -0.36
N PRO A 126 19.27 -24.31 0.00
CA PRO A 126 18.80 -23.26 0.90
C PRO A 126 17.60 -22.44 0.38
N GLU A 127 17.35 -22.43 -0.92
CA GLU A 127 16.23 -21.71 -1.56
C GLU A 127 14.93 -22.53 -1.52
N GLN A 128 15.03 -23.86 -1.49
CA GLN A 128 13.89 -24.77 -1.51
C GLN A 128 13.43 -25.18 -0.10
N VAL A 129 14.30 -25.02 0.91
CA VAL A 129 14.06 -25.49 2.28
C VAL A 129 14.07 -24.33 3.27
N GLY A 130 13.15 -24.37 4.24
CA GLY A 130 13.02 -23.32 5.26
C GLY A 130 14.19 -23.27 6.24
N ALA A 131 14.33 -22.12 6.92
CA ALA A 131 15.42 -21.85 7.87
C ALA A 131 15.55 -22.92 8.97
N GLN A 132 14.42 -23.45 9.46
CA GLN A 132 14.42 -24.52 10.45
C GLN A 132 15.16 -25.77 9.95
N ALA A 133 14.87 -26.23 8.73
CA ALA A 133 15.49 -27.40 8.15
C ALA A 133 16.99 -27.19 7.89
N ILE A 134 17.37 -26.00 7.39
CA ILE A 134 18.77 -25.61 7.21
C ILE A 134 19.53 -25.70 8.54
N ASN A 135 18.95 -25.13 9.61
CA ASN A 135 19.60 -25.13 10.92
C ASN A 135 19.72 -26.54 11.51
N LEU A 136 18.69 -27.39 11.39
CA LEU A 136 18.79 -28.79 11.80
C LEU A 136 19.86 -29.57 11.02
N ALA A 137 19.94 -29.37 9.71
CA ALA A 137 20.97 -29.98 8.87
C ALA A 137 22.38 -29.54 9.29
N ARG A 138 22.57 -28.26 9.61
CA ARG A 138 23.84 -27.74 10.14
C ARG A 138 24.21 -28.41 11.46
N ILE A 139 23.25 -28.55 12.38
CA ILE A 139 23.48 -29.25 13.67
C ILE A 139 23.92 -30.69 13.41
N MET A 140 23.26 -31.42 12.49
CA MET A 140 23.60 -32.80 12.15
C MET A 140 25.00 -32.96 11.54
N ASN A 141 25.44 -31.98 10.74
CA ASN A 141 26.70 -32.06 10.00
C ASN A 141 27.89 -31.48 10.77
N GLU A 142 27.67 -30.51 11.67
CA GLU A 142 28.73 -29.76 12.34
C GLU A 142 28.88 -30.14 13.83
N THR A 143 27.98 -30.93 14.40
CA THR A 143 28.00 -31.30 15.83
C THR A 143 27.64 -32.75 16.08
N ASP A 144 27.96 -33.27 17.28
CA ASP A 144 27.55 -34.61 17.75
C ASP A 144 26.14 -34.62 18.41
N ILE A 145 25.38 -33.53 18.29
CA ILE A 145 24.07 -33.42 18.93
C ILE A 145 23.07 -34.33 18.20
N PRO A 146 22.39 -35.25 18.90
CA PRO A 146 21.39 -36.10 18.27
C PRO A 146 20.18 -35.28 17.78
N VAL A 147 19.94 -35.28 16.47
CA VAL A 147 18.73 -34.71 15.84
C VAL A 147 17.81 -35.86 15.42
N LEU A 148 16.49 -35.66 15.53
CA LEU A 148 15.53 -36.58 14.95
C LEU A 148 15.54 -36.43 13.44
N ASP A 149 16.00 -37.47 12.75
CA ASP A 149 16.08 -37.51 11.30
C ASP A 149 14.70 -37.42 10.63
N GLY A 150 14.67 -37.03 9.36
CA GLY A 150 13.46 -36.82 8.60
C GLY A 150 13.72 -36.34 7.18
N VAL A 151 12.69 -35.80 6.57
CA VAL A 151 12.70 -35.34 5.18
C VAL A 151 11.91 -34.06 5.05
N VAL A 152 12.37 -33.16 4.18
CA VAL A 152 11.75 -31.87 3.92
C VAL A 152 11.02 -31.96 2.59
N ILE A 153 9.74 -31.61 2.61
CA ILE A 153 8.98 -31.31 1.40
C ILE A 153 9.31 -29.86 1.04
N SER A 154 9.91 -29.68 -0.13
CA SER A 154 10.36 -28.37 -0.64
C SER A 154 9.20 -27.38 -0.82
N SER A 155 9.54 -26.10 -0.82
CA SER A 155 8.62 -25.02 -1.17
C SER A 155 8.13 -25.08 -2.63
N ASP A 156 8.91 -25.69 -3.52
CA ASP A 156 8.55 -25.86 -4.93
C ASP A 156 7.32 -26.75 -5.12
N VAL A 157 7.04 -27.67 -4.20
CA VAL A 157 5.78 -28.43 -4.20
C VAL A 157 4.57 -27.50 -4.08
N TYR A 158 4.66 -26.46 -3.24
CA TYR A 158 3.60 -25.46 -3.13
C TYR A 158 3.45 -24.68 -4.44
N ASN A 159 4.56 -24.20 -5.02
CA ASN A 159 4.54 -23.44 -6.27
C ASN A 159 3.94 -24.26 -7.43
N TYR A 160 4.38 -25.52 -7.57
CA TYR A 160 3.85 -26.46 -8.56
C TYR A 160 2.38 -26.78 -8.34
N PHE A 161 1.94 -26.96 -7.08
CA PHE A 161 0.53 -27.18 -6.75
C PHE A 161 -0.33 -25.97 -7.14
N ILE A 162 0.13 -24.74 -6.87
CA ILE A 162 -0.61 -23.53 -7.24
C ILE A 162 -0.72 -23.37 -8.75
N GLU A 163 0.37 -23.61 -9.50
CA GLU A 163 0.39 -23.46 -10.96
C GLU A 163 -0.50 -24.51 -11.66
N THR A 164 -0.37 -25.78 -11.29
CA THR A 164 -1.15 -26.88 -11.91
C THR A 164 -2.65 -26.79 -11.65
N ASN A 165 -3.07 -26.08 -10.60
CA ASN A 165 -4.48 -25.87 -10.27
C ASN A 165 -4.99 -24.46 -10.62
N ASP A 166 -4.17 -23.61 -11.25
CA ASP A 166 -4.49 -22.21 -11.58
C ASP A 166 -5.05 -21.37 -10.40
N LEU A 167 -4.55 -21.64 -9.19
CA LEU A 167 -5.10 -21.03 -7.96
C LEU A 167 -4.58 -19.61 -7.71
N ARG A 168 -3.59 -19.16 -8.49
CA ARG A 168 -2.85 -17.91 -8.25
C ARG A 168 -3.76 -16.70 -8.29
N ALA A 169 -4.55 -16.57 -9.36
CA ALA A 169 -5.44 -15.43 -9.57
C ALA A 169 -6.53 -15.34 -8.50
N GLU A 170 -7.12 -16.48 -8.11
CA GLU A 170 -8.16 -16.52 -7.07
C GLU A 170 -7.61 -16.13 -5.69
N ILE A 171 -6.43 -16.65 -5.32
CA ILE A 171 -5.78 -16.30 -4.05
C ILE A 171 -5.38 -14.83 -4.04
N ASN A 172 -4.78 -14.33 -5.11
CA ASN A 172 -4.39 -12.92 -5.23
C ASN A 172 -5.60 -11.99 -5.14
N GLY A 173 -6.73 -12.33 -5.76
CA GLY A 173 -7.97 -11.55 -5.64
C GLY A 173 -8.47 -11.41 -4.20
N VAL A 174 -8.25 -12.42 -3.34
CA VAL A 174 -8.54 -12.30 -1.91
C VAL A 174 -7.50 -11.42 -1.20
N LEU A 175 -6.20 -11.61 -1.48
CA LEU A 175 -5.12 -10.83 -0.88
C LEU A 175 -5.20 -9.33 -1.24
N GLU A 176 -5.59 -9.01 -2.47
CA GLU A 176 -5.84 -7.64 -2.94
C GLU A 176 -6.88 -6.91 -2.08
N SER A 177 -7.84 -7.62 -1.50
CA SER A 177 -8.88 -7.00 -0.66
C SER A 177 -8.40 -6.64 0.75
N ILE A 178 -7.20 -7.07 1.14
CA ILE A 178 -6.66 -6.84 2.49
C ILE A 178 -6.07 -5.43 2.58
N THR A 179 -6.88 -4.50 3.08
CA THR A 179 -6.50 -3.10 3.26
C THR A 179 -6.23 -2.69 4.71
N SER A 180 -6.32 -3.62 5.65
CA SER A 180 -5.99 -3.43 7.07
C SER A 180 -5.46 -4.71 7.72
N THR A 181 -4.80 -4.59 8.88
CA THR A 181 -4.29 -5.73 9.67
C THR A 181 -5.19 -6.12 10.85
N ASP A 182 -6.48 -5.80 10.74
CA ASP A 182 -7.49 -6.09 11.75
C ASP A 182 -7.81 -7.58 11.78
N ASN A 183 -7.99 -8.14 12.98
CA ASN A 183 -8.06 -9.59 13.12
C ASN A 183 -9.27 -10.22 12.40
N GLU A 184 -10.40 -9.52 12.38
CA GLU A 184 -11.64 -9.98 11.74
C GLU A 184 -11.51 -10.06 10.21
N HIS A 185 -10.94 -9.03 9.59
CA HIS A 185 -10.68 -9.00 8.15
C HIS A 185 -9.69 -10.09 7.74
N LEU A 186 -8.59 -10.25 8.49
CA LEU A 186 -7.58 -11.28 8.21
C LEU A 186 -8.13 -12.70 8.39
N THR A 187 -8.99 -12.92 9.39
CA THR A 187 -9.66 -14.21 9.59
C THR A 187 -10.57 -14.54 8.41
N THR A 188 -11.35 -13.57 7.94
CA THR A 188 -12.23 -13.75 6.77
C THR A 188 -11.43 -14.09 5.52
N ALA A 189 -10.32 -13.38 5.27
CA ALA A 189 -9.44 -13.66 4.14
C ALA A 189 -8.79 -15.05 4.24
N SER A 190 -8.27 -15.42 5.42
CA SER A 190 -7.70 -16.74 5.71
C SER A 190 -8.67 -17.88 5.40
N ILE A 191 -9.94 -17.76 5.83
CA ILE A 191 -10.97 -18.78 5.58
C ILE A 191 -11.23 -18.92 4.07
N LYS A 192 -11.37 -17.79 3.35
CA LYS A 192 -11.59 -17.79 1.89
C LYS A 192 -10.43 -18.45 1.15
N ILE A 193 -9.19 -18.04 1.44
CA ILE A 193 -7.98 -18.61 0.82
C ILE A 193 -7.88 -20.11 1.12
N SER A 194 -8.12 -20.51 2.37
CA SER A 194 -8.10 -21.93 2.76
C SER A 194 -9.13 -22.75 1.97
N SER A 195 -10.33 -22.21 1.78
CA SER A 195 -11.39 -22.87 1.00
C SER A 195 -11.04 -23.02 -0.49
N ILE A 196 -10.32 -22.07 -1.07
CA ILE A 196 -9.84 -22.11 -2.46
C ILE A 196 -8.72 -23.15 -2.56
N PHE A 197 -7.72 -23.04 -1.69
CA PHE A 197 -6.54 -23.91 -1.68
C PHE A 197 -6.88 -25.39 -1.50
N LEU A 198 -7.80 -25.72 -0.59
CA LEU A 198 -8.19 -27.10 -0.30
C LEU A 198 -8.96 -27.78 -1.44
N LYS A 199 -9.56 -27.03 -2.37
CA LYS A 199 -10.22 -27.60 -3.56
C LYS A 199 -9.23 -28.09 -4.61
N GLY A 200 -7.98 -27.60 -4.59
CA GLY A 200 -6.96 -28.01 -5.54
C GLY A 200 -6.64 -29.50 -5.41
N THR A 201 -6.36 -30.14 -6.55
CA THR A 201 -5.99 -31.56 -6.65
C THR A 201 -4.47 -31.72 -6.62
N MET A 202 -3.98 -32.73 -5.90
CA MET A 202 -2.53 -32.97 -5.82
C MET A 202 -2.06 -33.62 -7.13
N PRO A 203 -1.05 -33.07 -7.84
CA PRO A 203 -0.51 -33.71 -9.03
C PRO A 203 0.09 -35.08 -8.71
N ASN A 204 -0.17 -36.07 -9.58
CA ASN A 204 0.27 -37.46 -9.36
C ASN A 204 1.78 -37.61 -9.18
N VAL A 205 2.58 -36.82 -9.93
CA VAL A 205 4.05 -36.83 -9.83
C VAL A 205 4.49 -36.52 -8.40
N VAL A 206 3.90 -35.49 -7.79
CA VAL A 206 4.18 -35.09 -6.41
C VAL A 206 3.60 -36.11 -5.42
N SER A 207 2.34 -36.53 -5.58
CA SER A 207 1.71 -37.45 -4.62
C SER A 207 2.48 -38.75 -4.49
N ASN A 208 2.91 -39.33 -5.62
CA ASN A 208 3.69 -40.57 -5.63
C ASN A 208 5.03 -40.41 -4.91
N GLU A 209 5.75 -39.30 -5.14
CA GLU A 209 7.02 -39.02 -4.46
C GLU A 209 6.82 -38.85 -2.95
N LEU A 210 5.79 -38.09 -2.54
CA LEU A 210 5.46 -37.88 -1.14
C LEU A 210 5.08 -39.20 -0.43
N GLU A 211 4.32 -40.07 -1.08
CA GLU A 211 3.92 -41.39 -0.53
C GLU A 211 5.12 -42.31 -0.32
N ILE A 212 6.04 -42.39 -1.29
CA ILE A 212 7.27 -43.19 -1.18
C ILE A 212 8.10 -42.70 0.01
N VAL A 213 8.35 -41.39 0.06
CA VAL A 213 9.15 -40.76 1.11
C VAL A 213 8.48 -40.88 2.49
N ALA A 214 7.16 -40.78 2.55
CA ALA A 214 6.40 -41.00 3.79
C ALA A 214 6.56 -42.43 4.32
N LEU A 215 6.46 -43.44 3.45
CA LEU A 215 6.69 -44.84 3.80
C LEU A 215 8.13 -45.11 4.25
N GLU A 216 9.11 -44.51 3.57
CA GLU A 216 10.52 -44.62 3.94
C GLU A 216 10.84 -43.94 5.27
N THR A 217 10.18 -42.84 5.59
CA THR A 217 10.34 -42.12 6.87
C THR A 217 9.64 -42.87 8.02
N ALA A 218 8.49 -43.47 7.74
CA ALA A 218 7.67 -44.22 8.69
C ALA A 218 8.19 -45.64 9.02
N ARG A 219 9.49 -45.93 8.85
CA ARG A 219 10.04 -47.29 9.08
C ARG A 219 9.58 -47.87 10.42
N GLY A 220 9.08 -49.10 10.38
CA GLY A 220 8.51 -49.76 11.57
C GLY A 220 7.03 -49.48 11.81
N GLY A 221 6.32 -48.87 10.86
CA GLY A 221 4.88 -48.59 10.95
C GLY A 221 4.55 -47.38 11.83
N ASN A 222 5.50 -46.46 11.99
CA ASN A 222 5.31 -45.26 12.79
C ASN A 222 4.36 -44.27 12.09
N MET A 223 3.65 -43.47 12.88
CA MET A 223 2.97 -42.29 12.36
C MET A 223 3.98 -41.18 12.05
N LEU A 224 3.53 -40.12 11.39
CA LEU A 224 4.36 -38.99 11.00
C LEU A 224 3.88 -37.70 11.68
N THR A 225 4.83 -36.80 11.94
CA THR A 225 4.60 -35.41 12.29
C THR A 225 5.07 -34.52 11.15
N LEU A 226 4.22 -33.58 10.74
CA LEU A 226 4.52 -32.56 9.75
C LEU A 226 4.64 -31.20 10.44
N SER A 227 5.71 -30.47 10.20
CA SER A 227 5.94 -29.11 10.71
C SER A 227 6.15 -28.16 9.53
N ALA A 228 5.19 -27.28 9.30
CA ALA A 228 5.31 -26.25 8.27
C ALA A 228 6.11 -25.05 8.77
N SER A 229 6.98 -24.54 7.89
CA SER A 229 7.86 -23.40 8.11
C SER A 229 7.80 -22.45 6.92
N VAL A 230 7.49 -21.18 7.16
CA VAL A 230 7.53 -20.11 6.13
C VAL A 230 8.75 -19.21 6.32
N THR A 231 9.67 -19.22 5.37
CA THR A 231 10.94 -18.48 5.45
C THR A 231 11.04 -17.55 4.25
N PRO A 232 11.34 -16.25 4.39
CA PRO A 232 11.51 -15.37 3.25
C PRO A 232 12.78 -15.68 2.43
N ASP A 233 12.71 -15.62 1.09
CA ASP A 233 13.81 -16.02 0.18
C ASP A 233 15.11 -15.24 0.42
N GLU A 234 15.00 -13.93 0.62
CA GLU A 234 16.17 -13.06 0.77
C GLU A 234 16.84 -13.17 2.14
N LYS A 235 16.17 -13.80 3.11
CA LYS A 235 16.57 -13.80 4.52
C LYS A 235 16.42 -15.19 5.13
N LYS A 236 17.52 -15.79 5.56
CA LYS A 236 17.57 -17.10 6.23
C LYS A 236 16.99 -17.11 7.66
N LYS A 237 15.92 -16.34 7.92
CA LYS A 237 15.23 -16.25 9.20
C LYS A 237 13.73 -16.38 8.98
N GLU A 238 13.14 -17.35 9.65
CA GLU A 238 11.73 -17.68 9.55
C GLU A 238 10.81 -16.53 9.96
N LEU A 239 9.61 -16.43 9.37
CA LEU A 239 8.61 -15.48 9.86
C LEU A 239 8.13 -15.86 11.26
N PRO A 240 8.00 -14.90 12.19
CA PRO A 240 7.52 -15.17 13.54
C PRO A 240 6.11 -15.79 13.58
N LYS A 241 5.90 -16.74 14.51
CA LYS A 241 4.58 -17.31 14.84
C LYS A 241 3.81 -17.91 13.64
N ASN A 242 4.49 -18.45 12.64
CA ASN A 242 3.85 -19.03 11.46
C ASN A 242 3.70 -20.55 11.48
N HIS A 243 4.12 -21.22 12.55
CA HIS A 243 4.24 -22.67 12.54
C HIS A 243 2.90 -23.38 12.65
N ARG A 244 2.76 -24.46 11.89
CA ARG A 244 1.69 -25.45 12.10
C ARG A 244 2.30 -26.83 12.17
N ILE A 245 2.00 -27.52 13.26
CA ILE A 245 2.41 -28.90 13.50
C ILE A 245 1.17 -29.79 13.40
N ILE A 246 1.27 -30.86 12.61
CA ILE A 246 0.22 -31.88 12.47
C ILE A 246 0.84 -33.22 12.83
N SER A 247 0.33 -33.82 13.91
CA SER A 247 0.77 -35.11 14.45
C SER A 247 -0.20 -36.23 14.09
N ASN A 248 0.21 -37.47 14.36
CA ASN A 248 -0.55 -38.70 14.15
C ASN A 248 -1.00 -38.91 12.69
N VAL A 249 -0.11 -38.61 11.75
CA VAL A 249 -0.40 -38.74 10.30
C VAL A 249 0.02 -40.11 9.80
N LYS A 250 -0.90 -40.83 9.16
CA LYS A 250 -0.55 -42.09 8.48
C LYS A 250 0.19 -41.78 7.18
N PRO A 251 1.16 -42.62 6.74
CA PRO A 251 1.89 -42.39 5.49
C PRO A 251 0.99 -42.22 4.26
N GLN A 252 -0.11 -42.97 4.19
CA GLN A 252 -1.12 -42.87 3.12
C GLN A 252 -1.88 -41.53 3.08
N ASP A 253 -1.90 -40.78 4.19
CA ASP A 253 -2.64 -39.52 4.31
C ASP A 253 -1.72 -38.29 4.12
N ILE A 254 -0.45 -38.51 3.71
CA ILE A 254 0.59 -37.48 3.63
C ILE A 254 0.18 -36.28 2.76
N SER A 255 -0.41 -36.53 1.59
CA SER A 255 -0.84 -35.46 0.67
C SER A 255 -1.92 -34.56 1.29
N THR A 256 -2.86 -35.15 2.04
CA THR A 256 -3.92 -34.41 2.75
C THR A 256 -3.34 -33.63 3.93
N ALA A 257 -2.44 -34.26 4.69
CA ALA A 257 -1.77 -33.61 5.82
C ALA A 257 -0.87 -32.45 5.35
N TRP A 258 -0.15 -32.62 4.24
CA TRP A 258 0.66 -31.56 3.63
C TRP A 258 -0.20 -30.34 3.27
N LYS A 259 -1.35 -30.54 2.61
CA LYS A 259 -2.26 -29.43 2.30
C LYS A 259 -2.68 -28.66 3.56
N GLN A 260 -3.00 -29.38 4.64
CA GLN A 260 -3.36 -28.76 5.92
C GLN A 260 -2.18 -28.02 6.56
N ALA A 261 -0.97 -28.57 6.48
CA ALA A 261 0.23 -27.97 7.04
C ALA A 261 0.56 -26.65 6.33
N VAL A 262 0.51 -26.63 4.99
CA VAL A 262 0.80 -25.46 4.15
C VAL A 262 -0.13 -24.27 4.44
N LEU A 263 -1.36 -24.50 4.90
CA LEU A 263 -2.29 -23.43 5.30
C LEU A 263 -1.74 -22.56 6.44
N ALA A 264 -0.68 -22.97 7.13
CA ALA A 264 0.07 -22.12 8.05
C ALA A 264 0.49 -20.78 7.42
N LYS A 265 0.85 -20.81 6.12
CA LYS A 265 1.18 -19.61 5.31
C LYS A 265 0.05 -18.59 5.25
N PHE A 266 -1.20 -19.05 5.34
CA PHE A 266 -2.40 -18.24 5.18
C PHE A 266 -3.18 -18.03 6.47
N SER A 267 -2.62 -18.40 7.63
CA SER A 267 -3.24 -18.07 8.91
C SER A 267 -3.31 -16.54 9.10
N PRO A 268 -4.26 -16.03 9.91
CA PRO A 268 -4.37 -14.60 10.18
C PRO A 268 -3.07 -14.00 10.71
N GLU A 269 -2.37 -14.73 11.58
CA GLU A 269 -1.09 -14.34 12.17
C GLU A 269 0.03 -14.25 11.13
N SER A 270 0.12 -15.26 10.25
CA SER A 270 1.12 -15.32 9.17
C SER A 270 0.91 -14.21 8.15
N ILE A 271 -0.34 -13.96 7.74
CA ILE A 271 -0.67 -12.84 6.84
C ILE A 271 -0.30 -11.51 7.51
N LYS A 272 -0.68 -11.33 8.79
CA LYS A 272 -0.39 -10.10 9.54
C LYS A 272 1.10 -9.82 9.63
N ILE A 273 1.91 -10.81 10.01
CA ILE A 273 3.34 -10.62 10.19
C ILE A 273 4.05 -10.42 8.85
N ARG A 274 3.64 -11.14 7.79
CA ARG A 274 4.14 -10.98 6.43
C ARG A 274 3.95 -9.56 5.94
N ILE A 275 2.73 -9.02 6.09
CA ILE A 275 2.39 -7.64 5.73
C ILE A 275 3.23 -6.65 6.54
N LYS A 276 3.33 -6.82 7.87
CA LYS A 276 4.12 -5.93 8.73
C LYS A 276 5.61 -5.91 8.38
N LEU A 277 6.14 -7.03 7.94
CA LEU A 277 7.54 -7.16 7.52
C LEU A 277 7.74 -6.74 6.06
N GLY A 278 6.69 -6.44 5.29
CA GLY A 278 6.77 -5.89 3.94
C GLY A 278 6.97 -6.93 2.83
N TYR A 279 6.70 -8.21 3.09
CA TYR A 279 6.84 -9.28 2.10
C TYR A 279 5.56 -9.52 1.30
N SER A 280 5.74 -9.86 0.03
CA SER A 280 4.70 -10.43 -0.83
C SER A 280 4.44 -11.87 -0.44
N SER A 281 3.27 -12.39 -0.80
CA SER A 281 3.00 -13.83 -0.69
C SER A 281 4.02 -14.66 -1.48
N HIS A 282 4.56 -14.12 -2.57
CA HIS A 282 5.52 -14.82 -3.43
C HIS A 282 6.90 -14.99 -2.76
N GLU A 283 7.36 -14.00 -2.00
CA GLU A 283 8.68 -14.00 -1.31
C GLU A 283 8.70 -14.79 -0.01
N THR A 284 7.66 -15.59 0.26
CA THR A 284 7.52 -16.31 1.54
C THR A 284 7.23 -17.78 1.28
N PRO A 285 8.16 -18.52 0.68
CA PRO A 285 7.98 -19.95 0.46
C PRO A 285 7.67 -20.69 1.75
N VAL A 286 6.85 -21.74 1.63
CA VAL A 286 6.48 -22.63 2.73
C VAL A 286 7.03 -24.02 2.46
N SER A 287 7.87 -24.52 3.36
CA SER A 287 8.39 -25.89 3.33
C SER A 287 7.80 -26.68 4.49
N VAL A 288 7.81 -28.02 4.40
CA VAL A 288 7.24 -28.88 5.44
C VAL A 288 8.24 -29.95 5.83
N LEU A 289 8.68 -29.93 7.09
CA LEU A 289 9.51 -30.98 7.67
C LEU A 289 8.63 -32.16 8.10
N VAL A 290 8.97 -33.36 7.66
CA VAL A 290 8.31 -34.62 7.98
C VAL A 290 9.26 -35.48 8.83
N GLN A 291 8.82 -35.84 10.02
CA GLN A 291 9.56 -36.67 10.97
C GLN A 291 8.71 -37.84 11.46
N PRO A 292 9.30 -39.00 11.80
CA PRO A 292 8.56 -40.12 12.37
C PRO A 292 8.19 -39.86 13.83
N GLU A 293 6.98 -40.24 14.21
CA GLU A 293 6.57 -40.32 15.61
C GLU A 293 7.17 -41.57 16.24
N ILE A 294 8.25 -41.37 16.98
CA ILE A 294 8.89 -42.44 17.76
C ILE A 294 8.24 -42.56 19.13
N LYS A 295 8.40 -43.73 19.77
CA LYS A 295 8.00 -43.90 21.17
C LYS A 295 8.91 -43.07 22.07
N THR A 296 8.34 -42.08 22.73
CA THR A 296 9.05 -41.16 23.63
C THR A 296 8.70 -41.42 25.09
N HIS A 297 9.66 -41.20 25.99
CA HIS A 297 9.38 -41.09 27.42
C HIS A 297 8.81 -39.71 27.75
N ASP A 298 9.42 -38.66 27.20
CA ASP A 298 8.97 -37.29 27.39
C ASP A 298 9.27 -36.42 26.15
N SER A 299 8.64 -35.25 26.07
CA SER A 299 8.82 -34.28 24.98
C SER A 299 8.56 -32.87 25.49
N GLY A 300 9.14 -31.88 24.81
CA GLY A 300 8.94 -30.51 25.22
C GLY A 300 9.70 -29.51 24.38
N ILE A 301 9.83 -28.31 24.94
CA ILE A 301 10.53 -27.19 24.32
C ILE A 301 11.57 -26.66 25.30
N ILE A 302 12.72 -26.24 24.78
CA ILE A 302 13.72 -25.47 25.51
C ILE A 302 13.87 -24.09 24.87
N GLU A 303 13.80 -23.06 25.70
CA GLU A 303 14.17 -21.68 25.35
C GLU A 303 15.53 -21.39 25.97
N THR A 304 16.54 -21.14 25.15
CA THR A 304 17.89 -20.91 25.66
C THR A 304 18.01 -19.58 26.38
N LEU A 305 17.14 -18.61 26.06
CA LEU A 305 16.98 -17.35 26.77
C LEU A 305 15.55 -17.21 27.30
N TYR A 306 15.41 -17.21 28.63
CA TYR A 306 14.16 -17.03 29.33
C TYR A 306 14.17 -15.70 30.10
N THR A 307 13.18 -14.84 29.81
CA THR A 307 13.17 -13.42 30.22
C THR A 307 12.02 -13.03 31.14
N GLN A 308 11.18 -13.96 31.62
CA GLN A 308 10.13 -13.62 32.59
C GLN A 308 10.74 -13.28 33.96
N GLU A 309 10.04 -12.44 34.74
CA GLU A 309 10.42 -12.01 36.08
C GLU A 309 10.59 -13.20 37.04
N THR A 310 11.80 -13.75 37.05
CA THR A 310 12.21 -14.84 37.93
C THR A 310 13.32 -14.29 38.82
N GLN A 311 13.23 -14.49 40.14
CA GLN A 311 14.31 -14.09 41.04
C GLN A 311 15.53 -14.97 40.78
N LEU A 312 16.48 -14.46 39.98
CA LEU A 312 17.71 -15.16 39.64
C LEU A 312 18.83 -14.86 40.66
N PRO A 313 19.70 -15.85 40.97
CA PRO A 313 20.90 -15.62 41.75
C PRO A 313 21.78 -14.51 41.13
N PRO A 314 22.54 -13.73 41.93
CA PRO A 314 23.33 -12.60 41.42
C PRO A 314 24.28 -12.94 40.26
N ALA A 315 24.84 -14.14 40.25
CA ALA A 315 25.76 -14.60 39.21
C ALA A 315 25.07 -14.88 37.85
N ASP A 316 23.75 -15.11 37.85
CA ASP A 316 22.95 -15.45 36.68
C ASP A 316 22.17 -14.25 36.12
N GLN A 317 22.07 -13.15 36.89
CA GLN A 317 21.40 -11.91 36.45
C GLN A 317 22.01 -11.29 35.19
N LYS A 318 23.32 -11.46 34.97
CA LYS A 318 24.02 -10.94 33.77
C LYS A 318 23.93 -11.88 32.57
N THR A 319 23.91 -13.19 32.80
CA THR A 319 23.99 -14.20 31.72
C THR A 319 22.62 -14.74 31.32
N GLY A 320 21.59 -14.52 32.16
CA GLY A 320 20.24 -15.01 31.96
C GLY A 320 20.08 -16.47 32.38
N CYS A 321 18.90 -17.01 32.09
CA CYS A 321 18.58 -18.42 32.32
C CYS A 321 17.93 -19.05 31.08
N SER A 322 17.96 -20.37 31.00
CA SER A 322 17.22 -21.16 30.01
C SER A 322 16.01 -21.80 30.68
N SER A 323 14.93 -21.99 29.94
CA SER A 323 13.73 -22.68 30.41
C SER A 323 13.48 -23.95 29.61
N ILE A 324 13.19 -25.06 30.30
CA ILE A 324 12.71 -26.30 29.70
C ILE A 324 11.28 -26.54 30.17
N LEU A 325 10.35 -26.60 29.22
CA LEU A 325 8.97 -26.99 29.45
C LEU A 325 8.73 -28.37 28.86
N SER A 326 8.39 -29.34 29.72
CA SER A 326 7.87 -30.64 29.29
C SER A 326 6.37 -30.54 29.00
N ASN A 327 5.89 -31.28 28.00
CA ASN A 327 4.46 -31.37 27.69
C ASN A 327 3.67 -32.10 28.77
N ASN A 328 4.33 -32.89 29.62
CA ASN A 328 3.71 -33.67 30.69
C ASN A 328 3.79 -33.00 32.06
N ASP A 329 4.61 -31.95 32.21
CA ASP A 329 4.85 -31.28 33.47
C ASP A 329 4.10 -29.93 33.53
N SER A 330 3.59 -29.57 34.71
CA SER A 330 2.87 -28.31 34.92
C SER A 330 3.79 -27.11 35.18
N ALA A 331 5.07 -27.36 35.46
CA ALA A 331 6.08 -26.36 35.73
C ALA A 331 7.33 -26.60 34.87
N GLN A 332 8.13 -25.56 34.72
CA GLN A 332 9.33 -25.57 33.89
C GLN A 332 10.61 -25.73 34.73
N PHE A 333 11.62 -26.37 34.15
CA PHE A 333 12.97 -26.30 34.69
C PHE A 333 13.59 -24.97 34.30
N ILE A 334 14.17 -24.27 35.26
CA ILE A 334 15.00 -23.09 35.00
C ILE A 334 16.45 -23.48 35.24
N LEU A 335 17.30 -23.28 34.24
CA LEU A 335 18.72 -23.61 34.29
C LEU A 335 19.58 -22.37 34.08
N SER A 336 20.71 -22.33 34.78
CA SER A 336 21.75 -21.33 34.57
C SER A 336 22.34 -21.48 33.16
N ARG A 337 22.59 -20.35 32.49
CA ARG A 337 23.33 -20.30 31.22
C ARG A 337 24.86 -20.38 31.39
N ARG A 338 25.35 -20.44 32.63
CA ARG A 338 26.78 -20.60 32.95
C ARG A 338 27.21 -22.07 32.85
N ASP A 339 28.51 -22.30 33.02
CA ASP A 339 29.11 -23.63 32.99
C ASP A 339 28.35 -24.64 33.87
N LYS A 340 28.20 -25.86 33.34
CA LYS A 340 27.51 -27.02 33.96
C LYS A 340 25.99 -26.91 34.08
N GLN A 341 25.38 -25.84 33.58
CA GLN A 341 23.92 -25.65 33.49
C GLN A 341 23.22 -26.01 34.82
N ARG A 342 23.62 -25.33 35.90
CA ARG A 342 23.07 -25.58 37.23
C ARG A 342 21.55 -25.37 37.21
N ILE A 343 20.80 -26.34 37.72
CA ILE A 343 19.35 -26.22 37.91
C ILE A 343 19.09 -25.16 38.99
N LEU A 344 18.29 -24.16 38.66
CA LEU A 344 17.87 -23.07 39.55
C LEU A 344 16.51 -23.35 40.15
N SER A 345 15.57 -23.88 39.34
CA SER A 345 14.29 -24.41 39.78
C SER A 345 13.88 -25.60 38.92
N HIS A 346 13.05 -26.48 39.48
CA HIS A 346 12.44 -27.59 38.75
C HIS A 346 11.09 -27.95 39.36
N PRO A 347 10.22 -28.69 38.65
CA PRO A 347 8.95 -29.19 39.20
C PRO A 347 9.17 -30.20 40.32
N ASP A 348 8.30 -30.21 41.33
CA ASP A 348 8.36 -31.19 42.44
C ASP A 348 8.09 -32.62 41.95
N LEU A 349 7.17 -32.77 40.99
CA LEU A 349 6.87 -34.00 40.27
C LEU A 349 7.18 -33.76 38.80
N SER A 350 8.28 -34.34 38.34
CA SER A 350 8.76 -34.20 36.97
C SER A 350 8.91 -35.55 36.31
N THR A 351 8.36 -35.68 35.11
CA THR A 351 8.60 -36.83 34.24
C THR A 351 10.02 -36.78 33.64
N LEU A 352 10.56 -35.59 33.43
CA LEU A 352 11.93 -35.39 32.93
C LEU A 352 12.96 -35.57 34.05
N SER A 353 14.00 -36.38 33.79
CA SER A 353 15.11 -36.53 34.74
C SER A 353 16.01 -35.29 34.75
N THR A 354 16.60 -34.97 35.92
CA THR A 354 17.55 -33.84 36.05
C THR A 354 18.79 -33.99 35.17
N HIS A 355 19.21 -35.24 34.89
CA HIS A 355 20.32 -35.53 33.99
C HIS A 355 19.95 -35.23 32.52
N SER A 356 18.76 -35.67 32.09
CA SER A 356 18.23 -35.35 30.76
C SER A 356 18.04 -33.85 30.57
N ALA A 357 17.49 -33.14 31.58
CA ALA A 357 17.33 -31.68 31.55
C ALA A 357 18.66 -30.94 31.34
N LYS A 358 19.73 -31.34 32.05
CA LYS A 358 21.07 -30.78 31.85
C LYS A 358 21.63 -31.07 30.46
N THR A 359 21.41 -32.28 29.95
CA THR A 359 21.88 -32.70 28.62
C THR A 359 21.19 -31.88 27.52
N ILE A 360 19.87 -31.68 27.65
CA ILE A 360 19.07 -30.84 26.73
C ILE A 360 19.56 -29.38 26.80
N ALA A 361 19.78 -28.84 28.00
CA ALA A 361 20.28 -27.48 28.18
C ALA A 361 21.68 -27.27 27.60
N ALA A 362 22.60 -28.20 27.82
CA ALA A 362 23.93 -28.15 27.23
C ALA A 362 23.88 -28.20 25.70
N SER A 363 23.06 -29.10 25.14
CA SER A 363 22.87 -29.21 23.68
C SER A 363 22.29 -27.93 23.10
N ALA A 364 21.27 -27.35 23.74
CA ALA A 364 20.64 -26.12 23.25
C ALA A 364 21.57 -24.90 23.31
N LEU A 365 22.43 -24.79 24.34
CA LEU A 365 23.45 -23.74 24.39
C LEU A 365 24.54 -23.93 23.35
N GLN A 366 24.91 -25.18 23.02
CA GLN A 366 25.82 -25.46 21.90
C GLN A 366 25.17 -25.10 20.56
N ILE A 367 23.88 -25.34 20.38
CA ILE A 367 23.11 -24.91 19.20
C ILE A 367 23.07 -23.38 19.12
N GLU A 368 22.79 -22.69 20.23
CA GLU A 368 22.85 -21.23 20.29
C GLU A 368 24.25 -20.71 19.90
N ALA A 369 25.33 -21.34 20.37
CA ALA A 369 26.69 -20.97 20.00
C ALA A 369 26.98 -21.19 18.50
N LEU A 370 26.44 -22.26 17.91
CA LEU A 370 26.58 -22.56 16.47
C LEU A 370 25.83 -21.58 15.58
N ILE A 371 24.62 -21.19 15.98
CA ILE A 371 23.75 -20.30 15.21
C ILE A 371 24.11 -18.82 15.46
N GLY A 372 24.60 -18.49 16.66
CA GLY A 372 25.03 -17.14 17.05
C GLY A 372 23.94 -16.27 17.65
N GLU A 373 22.74 -16.80 17.88
CA GLU A 373 21.64 -16.09 18.56
C GLU A 373 20.81 -17.06 19.41
N PRO A 374 20.10 -16.57 20.46
CA PRO A 374 19.26 -17.41 21.31
C PRO A 374 18.20 -18.20 20.52
N GLN A 375 17.93 -19.42 20.97
CA GLN A 375 17.10 -20.40 20.25
C GLN A 375 15.96 -20.93 21.11
N LYS A 376 14.89 -21.34 20.43
CA LYS A 376 13.82 -22.19 20.92
C LYS A 376 13.87 -23.50 20.16
N CYS A 377 14.15 -24.58 20.88
CA CYS A 377 14.32 -25.92 20.30
C CYS A 377 13.28 -26.89 20.83
N GLY A 378 12.65 -27.65 19.93
CA GLY A 378 11.85 -28.82 20.31
C GLY A 378 12.78 -30.00 20.65
N TRP A 379 12.40 -30.77 21.66
CA TRP A 379 13.15 -31.96 22.06
C TRP A 379 12.23 -33.11 22.43
N ILE A 380 12.76 -34.32 22.28
CA ILE A 380 12.12 -35.56 22.74
C ILE A 380 13.16 -36.44 23.44
N THR A 381 12.71 -37.27 24.38
CA THR A 381 13.53 -38.34 24.95
C THR A 381 12.99 -39.70 24.53
N ASP A 382 13.87 -40.59 24.07
CA ASP A 382 13.47 -41.97 23.80
C ASP A 382 13.22 -42.75 25.11
N LEU A 383 12.75 -44.00 25.00
CA LEU A 383 12.52 -44.88 26.16
C LEU A 383 13.79 -45.17 26.99
N ARG A 384 14.98 -44.79 26.51
CA ARG A 384 16.27 -44.89 27.21
C ARG A 384 16.74 -43.53 27.76
N ASN A 385 15.87 -42.52 27.79
CA ASN A 385 16.16 -41.15 28.23
C ASN A 385 17.23 -40.41 27.41
N ARG A 386 17.50 -40.84 26.17
CA ARG A 386 18.40 -40.12 25.26
C ARG A 386 17.63 -39.00 24.58
N ALA A 387 18.12 -37.77 24.74
CA ALA A 387 17.50 -36.59 24.16
C ALA A 387 17.84 -36.47 22.66
N LYS A 388 16.85 -36.08 21.86
CA LYS A 388 17.00 -35.69 20.46
C LYS A 388 16.32 -34.35 20.22
N ILE A 389 16.93 -33.52 19.39
CA ILE A 389 16.36 -32.25 18.95
C ILE A 389 15.45 -32.49 17.74
N THR A 390 14.26 -31.89 17.74
CA THR A 390 13.26 -32.05 16.67
C THR A 390 13.06 -30.77 15.87
N SER A 391 13.26 -29.61 16.47
CA SER A 391 13.15 -28.31 15.83
C SER A 391 14.12 -27.31 16.43
N THR A 392 14.45 -26.25 15.69
CA THR A 392 15.25 -25.13 16.17
C THR A 392 14.83 -23.86 15.44
N THR A 393 14.54 -22.82 16.21
CA THR A 393 14.12 -21.51 15.70
C THR A 393 14.70 -20.40 16.58
N PRO A 394 15.09 -19.24 16.03
CA PRO A 394 15.53 -18.11 16.84
C PRO A 394 14.46 -17.68 17.85
N TYR A 395 14.87 -17.27 19.04
CA TYR A 395 13.92 -16.83 20.08
C TYR A 395 14.51 -15.77 21.02
N PRO A 396 13.91 -14.56 21.12
CA PRO A 396 12.68 -14.13 20.44
C PRO A 396 12.89 -13.96 18.92
N ASN A 397 11.90 -14.38 18.14
CA ASN A 397 11.90 -14.16 16.69
C ASN A 397 11.07 -12.90 16.37
N GLU A 398 11.74 -11.83 15.96
CA GLU A 398 11.10 -10.60 15.48
C GLU A 398 10.98 -10.56 13.94
N GLY A 399 11.57 -11.54 13.24
CA GLY A 399 11.69 -11.54 11.79
C GLY A 399 12.68 -10.51 11.27
N ILE A 400 12.78 -10.40 9.95
CA ILE A 400 13.61 -9.38 9.28
C ILE A 400 12.71 -8.63 8.30
N LYS A 401 12.71 -7.29 8.37
CA LYS A 401 11.97 -6.48 7.40
C LYS A 401 12.53 -6.67 5.99
N ALA A 402 11.63 -6.82 5.03
CA ALA A 402 11.94 -6.81 3.61
C ALA A 402 12.55 -5.47 3.21
N ASP A 403 13.29 -5.47 2.10
CA ASP A 403 13.74 -4.25 1.49
C ASP A 403 12.55 -3.36 1.08
N ASP A 404 12.69 -2.05 1.28
CA ASP A 404 11.62 -1.09 1.00
C ASP A 404 11.44 -0.90 -0.51
N ARG A 405 10.67 -1.81 -1.12
CA ARG A 405 10.24 -1.74 -2.52
C ARG A 405 9.44 -0.49 -2.81
N MET A 406 8.65 -0.03 -1.85
CA MET A 406 7.78 1.13 -2.08
C MET A 406 8.61 2.40 -2.29
N LYS A 407 9.72 2.55 -1.57
CA LYS A 407 10.71 3.62 -1.81
C LYS A 407 11.29 3.59 -3.23
N ARG A 408 11.40 2.43 -3.87
CA ARG A 408 11.82 2.29 -5.29
C ARG A 408 10.69 2.60 -6.27
N ALA A 409 9.44 2.28 -5.93
CA ALA A 409 8.27 2.47 -6.79
C ALA A 409 7.75 3.91 -6.81
N LEU A 410 7.68 4.58 -5.65
CA LEU A 410 7.12 5.94 -5.51
C LEU A 410 7.69 6.97 -6.51
N PRO A 411 9.00 7.01 -6.82
CA PRO A 411 9.54 7.95 -7.80
C PRO A 411 8.92 7.84 -9.20
N TYR A 412 8.52 6.65 -9.63
CA TYR A 412 7.91 6.39 -10.93
C TYR A 412 6.38 6.49 -10.90
N ILE A 413 5.78 6.57 -9.72
CA ILE A 413 4.32 6.62 -9.56
C ILE A 413 3.88 8.03 -9.17
N ALA A 414 4.35 8.54 -8.03
CA ALA A 414 3.75 9.65 -7.30
C ALA A 414 4.58 10.94 -7.27
N ASN A 415 5.85 10.92 -7.71
CA ASN A 415 6.64 12.15 -7.73
C ASN A 415 6.19 13.09 -8.88
N LEU A 416 5.90 14.34 -8.55
CA LEU A 416 5.62 15.39 -9.55
C LEU A 416 6.90 16.16 -9.90
N ASN A 417 7.39 15.95 -11.12
CA ASN A 417 8.62 16.55 -11.65
C ASN A 417 8.36 17.63 -12.71
N ILE A 418 7.20 17.62 -13.34
CA ILE A 418 6.85 18.60 -14.38
C ILE A 418 6.08 19.80 -13.82
N SER A 419 6.33 20.99 -14.39
CA SER A 419 5.59 22.21 -14.04
C SER A 419 5.14 22.97 -15.28
N ALA A 420 3.85 23.30 -15.33
CA ALA A 420 3.23 24.11 -16.39
C ALA A 420 3.83 25.52 -16.53
N LYS A 421 4.44 26.08 -15.46
CA LYS A 421 5.13 27.38 -15.48
C LYS A 421 6.34 27.41 -16.42
N ASN A 422 6.98 26.27 -16.65
CA ASN A 422 8.17 26.18 -17.49
C ASN A 422 7.88 25.31 -18.72
N THR A 423 7.69 25.97 -19.86
CA THR A 423 7.44 25.33 -21.16
C THR A 423 8.56 24.37 -21.57
N GLU A 424 9.80 24.59 -21.12
CA GLU A 424 10.93 23.69 -21.38
C GLU A 424 10.83 22.37 -20.58
N VAL A 425 10.14 22.38 -19.44
CA VAL A 425 9.95 21.21 -18.57
C VAL A 425 8.58 20.55 -18.81
N PHE A 426 7.62 21.26 -19.40
CA PHE A 426 6.27 20.76 -19.71
C PHE A 426 6.19 20.07 -21.08
N LEU A 427 7.09 19.11 -21.29
CA LEU A 427 7.21 18.25 -22.47
C LEU A 427 7.03 16.78 -22.06
N PRO A 428 6.48 15.92 -22.94
CA PRO A 428 6.25 14.51 -22.61
C PRO A 428 7.57 13.77 -22.31
N GLU A 429 8.67 14.17 -22.96
CA GLU A 429 10.03 13.67 -22.72
C GLU A 429 10.56 13.92 -21.30
N LYS A 430 10.00 14.89 -20.59
CA LYS A 430 10.42 15.26 -19.24
C LYS A 430 9.58 14.58 -18.16
N SER A 431 8.51 13.86 -18.54
CA SER A 431 7.74 13.03 -17.62
C SER A 431 8.61 11.87 -17.11
N LYS A 432 8.65 11.69 -15.78
CA LYS A 432 9.40 10.61 -15.13
C LYS A 432 8.52 9.70 -14.27
N SER A 433 7.26 10.07 -14.06
CA SER A 433 6.30 9.32 -13.27
C SER A 433 4.93 9.23 -13.94
N MET A 434 4.09 8.31 -13.45
CA MET A 434 2.66 8.24 -13.81
C MET A 434 1.96 9.56 -13.49
N TYR A 435 2.28 10.18 -12.35
CA TYR A 435 1.72 11.48 -11.99
C TYR A 435 2.10 12.58 -12.99
N ASP A 436 3.33 12.59 -13.51
CA ASP A 436 3.74 13.51 -14.56
C ASP A 436 2.90 13.32 -15.84
N LEU A 437 2.65 12.07 -16.26
CA LEU A 437 1.80 11.80 -17.42
C LEU A 437 0.35 12.28 -17.22
N VAL A 438 -0.21 12.05 -16.02
CA VAL A 438 -1.53 12.58 -15.63
C VAL A 438 -1.58 14.10 -15.76
N ARG A 439 -0.57 14.79 -15.22
CA ARG A 439 -0.51 16.25 -15.28
C ARG A 439 -0.28 16.79 -16.69
N PHE A 440 0.58 16.14 -17.45
CA PHE A 440 0.83 16.50 -18.84
C PHE A 440 -0.46 16.39 -19.66
N ALA A 441 -1.14 15.25 -19.56
CA ALA A 441 -2.35 14.98 -20.33
C ALA A 441 -3.46 15.98 -20.03
N ASN A 442 -3.75 16.23 -18.75
CA ASN A 442 -4.75 17.22 -18.35
C ASN A 442 -4.40 18.61 -18.89
N GLY A 443 -3.17 19.10 -18.65
CA GLY A 443 -2.77 20.44 -19.11
C GLY A 443 -2.82 20.60 -20.63
N LYS A 444 -2.41 19.58 -21.40
CA LYS A 444 -2.49 19.61 -22.87
C LYS A 444 -3.90 19.45 -23.40
N ALA A 445 -4.73 18.63 -22.77
CA ALA A 445 -6.13 18.46 -23.15
C ALA A 445 -6.90 19.78 -23.01
N VAL A 446 -6.67 20.50 -21.91
CA VAL A 446 -7.20 21.85 -21.71
C VAL A 446 -6.71 22.79 -22.80
N SER A 447 -5.40 22.88 -23.03
CA SER A 447 -4.85 23.74 -24.09
C SER A 447 -5.45 23.45 -25.47
N GLU A 448 -5.64 22.17 -25.81
CA GLU A 448 -6.23 21.76 -27.08
C GLU A 448 -7.72 22.14 -27.17
N MET A 449 -8.50 21.95 -26.11
CA MET A 449 -9.90 22.40 -26.07
C MET A 449 -10.01 23.91 -26.26
N PHE A 450 -9.16 24.68 -25.59
CA PHE A 450 -9.18 26.14 -25.69
C PHE A 450 -8.77 26.62 -27.09
N SER A 451 -7.80 25.96 -27.74
CA SER A 451 -7.41 26.27 -29.12
C SER A 451 -8.51 25.97 -30.14
N LEU A 452 -9.43 25.04 -29.86
CA LEU A 452 -10.54 24.73 -30.76
C LEU A 452 -11.62 25.80 -30.74
N VAL A 453 -11.76 26.52 -29.62
CA VAL A 453 -12.74 27.60 -29.47
C VAL A 453 -12.19 28.95 -29.95
N SER A 454 -10.86 29.12 -30.04
CA SER A 454 -10.23 30.36 -30.51
C SER A 454 -10.02 30.44 -32.03
N LYS A 455 -10.12 29.33 -32.78
CA LYS A 455 -10.04 29.34 -34.25
C LYS A 455 -11.41 29.69 -34.84
N GLU A 456 -11.43 30.73 -35.67
CA GLU A 456 -12.56 31.36 -36.37
C GLU A 456 -13.82 30.50 -36.56
N GLY A 457 -14.99 31.05 -36.17
CA GLY A 457 -16.28 30.65 -36.74
C GLY A 457 -17.38 30.17 -35.78
N LEU A 458 -17.25 30.34 -34.46
CA LEU A 458 -18.23 29.77 -33.51
C LEU A 458 -18.72 30.72 -32.40
N GLY A 459 -18.89 32.02 -32.64
CA GLY A 459 -19.71 32.92 -31.79
C GLY A 459 -19.37 33.05 -30.29
N LEU A 460 -18.42 32.27 -29.77
CA LEU A 460 -17.79 32.34 -28.47
C LEU A 460 -16.55 33.21 -28.68
N ASP A 461 -16.38 34.22 -27.84
CA ASP A 461 -15.41 35.32 -27.97
C ASP A 461 -13.92 34.89 -27.82
N GLY A 462 -13.60 33.61 -28.08
CA GLY A 462 -12.29 33.00 -27.89
C GLY A 462 -11.92 32.81 -26.42
N ALA A 463 -10.83 32.08 -26.17
CA ALA A 463 -10.20 32.04 -24.85
C ALA A 463 -9.61 33.41 -24.51
N LYS A 464 -9.89 33.93 -23.32
CA LYS A 464 -9.38 35.21 -22.81
C LYS A 464 -8.32 34.97 -21.74
N HIS A 465 -7.36 35.86 -21.61
CA HIS A 465 -6.35 35.81 -20.55
C HIS A 465 -6.65 36.83 -19.47
N LEU A 466 -6.67 36.40 -18.22
CA LEU A 466 -6.82 37.26 -17.05
C LEU A 466 -5.51 37.21 -16.27
N LYS A 467 -4.72 38.29 -16.36
CA LYS A 467 -3.50 38.49 -15.56
C LYS A 467 -3.76 39.52 -14.49
N ILE A 468 -3.40 39.20 -13.25
CA ILE A 468 -3.62 40.07 -12.11
C ILE A 468 -2.34 40.18 -11.30
N ARG A 469 -1.80 41.41 -11.22
CA ARG A 469 -0.63 41.80 -10.42
C ARG A 469 0.60 40.89 -10.64
N ASP A 470 0.70 40.26 -11.81
CA ASP A 470 1.72 39.25 -12.16
C ASP A 470 1.80 38.04 -11.21
N LEU A 471 0.79 37.85 -10.36
CA LEU A 471 0.73 36.82 -9.32
C LEU A 471 -0.39 35.81 -9.57
N ILE A 472 -1.42 36.17 -10.33
CA ILE A 472 -2.50 35.28 -10.71
C ILE A 472 -2.68 35.35 -12.23
N SER A 473 -2.60 34.21 -12.91
CA SER A 473 -2.72 34.09 -14.37
C SER A 473 -3.74 33.02 -14.73
N LEU A 474 -4.85 33.41 -15.35
CA LEU A 474 -5.94 32.51 -15.72
C LEU A 474 -6.24 32.58 -17.21
N THR A 475 -6.49 31.41 -17.81
CA THR A 475 -7.10 31.34 -19.14
C THR A 475 -8.60 31.06 -18.98
N ILE A 476 -9.44 31.95 -19.48
CA ILE A 476 -10.89 31.93 -19.28
C ILE A 476 -11.61 31.56 -20.59
N LEU A 477 -12.48 30.56 -20.50
CA LEU A 477 -13.42 30.19 -21.53
C LEU A 477 -14.82 30.66 -21.12
N ASN A 478 -15.35 31.63 -21.85
CA ASN A 478 -16.72 32.10 -21.66
C ASN A 478 -17.69 31.21 -22.44
N LEU A 479 -18.53 30.44 -21.74
CA LEU A 479 -19.53 29.56 -22.36
C LEU A 479 -20.78 30.33 -22.81
N ASN A 480 -21.29 31.24 -21.96
CA ASN A 480 -22.47 32.05 -22.25
C ASN A 480 -22.65 33.14 -21.17
N ASP A 481 -22.68 34.40 -21.58
CA ASP A 481 -22.98 35.57 -20.73
C ASP A 481 -22.14 35.66 -19.42
N GLY A 482 -20.96 35.04 -19.41
CA GLY A 482 -20.05 35.02 -18.26
C GLY A 482 -19.09 36.21 -18.20
N LEU A 483 -18.98 36.97 -19.29
CA LEU A 483 -18.22 38.21 -19.41
C LEU A 483 -19.14 39.35 -19.82
N PHE A 484 -18.80 40.58 -19.45
CA PHE A 484 -19.46 41.78 -19.96
C PHE A 484 -19.11 42.04 -21.42
N THR A 485 -19.93 42.83 -22.11
CA THR A 485 -19.67 43.25 -23.50
C THR A 485 -18.39 44.06 -23.65
N THR A 486 -17.87 44.64 -22.57
CA THR A 486 -16.56 45.30 -22.53
C THR A 486 -15.39 44.35 -22.78
N ALA A 487 -15.59 43.03 -22.65
CA ALA A 487 -14.61 42.00 -22.95
C ALA A 487 -14.52 41.65 -24.44
N ALA A 488 -15.52 42.08 -25.23
CA ALA A 488 -15.62 41.76 -26.66
C ALA A 488 -14.37 42.20 -27.41
N GLY A 489 -13.74 41.27 -28.14
CA GLY A 489 -12.54 41.55 -28.95
C GLY A 489 -11.24 41.76 -28.16
N LYS A 490 -11.26 41.81 -26.83
CA LYS A 490 -10.02 41.81 -26.01
C LYS A 490 -9.42 40.41 -25.97
N MET A 491 -8.09 40.28 -25.99
CA MET A 491 -7.45 39.00 -25.67
C MET A 491 -7.15 38.90 -24.17
N ASP A 492 -6.62 39.99 -23.59
CA ASP A 492 -6.42 40.15 -22.15
C ASP A 492 -7.59 40.92 -21.53
N ILE A 493 -8.18 40.36 -20.47
CA ILE A 493 -9.35 40.92 -19.75
C ILE A 493 -8.99 41.23 -18.30
N SER A 494 -9.71 42.17 -17.67
CA SER A 494 -9.57 42.46 -16.23
C SER A 494 -10.66 41.77 -15.40
N THR A 495 -10.58 41.89 -14.07
CA THR A 495 -11.65 41.43 -13.18
C THR A 495 -12.98 42.14 -13.41
N ASP A 496 -12.94 43.38 -13.91
CA ASP A 496 -14.14 44.19 -14.17
C ASP A 496 -14.89 43.72 -15.42
N ASP A 497 -14.22 42.96 -16.30
CA ASP A 497 -14.82 42.35 -17.49
C ASP A 497 -15.59 41.05 -17.16
N ILE A 498 -15.50 40.53 -15.93
CA ILE A 498 -16.17 39.30 -15.49
C ILE A 498 -17.61 39.60 -15.08
N LYS A 499 -18.59 38.83 -15.56
CA LYS A 499 -20.00 38.92 -15.18
C LYS A 499 -20.48 37.74 -14.32
N SER A 500 -19.77 36.61 -14.37
CA SER A 500 -20.11 35.38 -13.64
C SER A 500 -20.15 35.59 -12.12
N ALA A 501 -21.32 35.36 -11.52
CA ALA A 501 -21.51 35.45 -10.06
C ALA A 501 -20.59 34.50 -9.26
N PRO A 502 -20.44 33.21 -9.60
CA PRO A 502 -19.53 32.33 -8.87
C PRO A 502 -18.05 32.73 -9.04
N MET A 503 -17.64 33.27 -10.19
CA MET A 503 -16.27 33.74 -10.38
C MET A 503 -15.97 34.99 -9.53
N TRP A 504 -16.93 35.92 -9.45
CA TRP A 504 -16.83 37.08 -8.56
C TRP A 504 -16.73 36.68 -7.09
N ALA A 505 -17.56 35.73 -6.67
CA ALA A 505 -17.52 35.20 -5.31
C ALA A 505 -16.16 34.59 -4.98
N LEU A 506 -15.60 33.75 -5.87
CA LEU A 506 -14.27 33.17 -5.67
C LEU A 506 -13.20 34.25 -5.61
N TRP A 507 -13.30 35.23 -6.50
CA TRP A 507 -12.37 36.35 -6.58
C TRP A 507 -12.34 37.19 -5.29
N PHE A 508 -13.47 37.37 -4.63
CA PHE A 508 -13.54 38.10 -3.36
C PHE A 508 -12.54 37.56 -2.32
N GLY A 509 -12.41 36.24 -2.24
CA GLY A 509 -11.43 35.60 -1.35
C GLY A 509 -10.02 35.50 -1.94
N LEU A 510 -9.93 35.11 -3.21
CA LEU A 510 -8.66 34.84 -3.90
C LEU A 510 -7.84 36.11 -4.12
N GLY A 511 -8.50 37.22 -4.49
CA GLY A 511 -7.89 38.50 -4.84
C GLY A 511 -7.56 39.42 -3.67
N LYS A 512 -7.99 39.07 -2.44
CA LYS A 512 -7.70 39.86 -1.22
C LYS A 512 -6.19 39.97 -1.02
N LYS A 513 -5.69 41.21 -0.89
CA LYS A 513 -4.27 41.50 -0.62
C LYS A 513 -3.87 40.86 0.70
N ARG A 514 -2.74 40.16 0.69
CA ARG A 514 -2.13 39.53 1.87
C ARG A 514 -0.63 39.77 1.85
N PRO A 515 0.03 39.95 3.00
CA PRO A 515 1.50 39.92 3.04
C PRO A 515 2.00 38.53 2.63
N GLY A 516 3.15 38.45 1.95
CA GLY A 516 3.78 37.17 1.59
C GLY A 516 3.61 36.69 0.14
N TRP A 517 2.87 37.42 -0.71
CA TRP A 517 2.84 37.12 -2.15
C TRP A 517 4.17 37.42 -2.85
N SER A 518 4.58 36.53 -3.75
CA SER A 518 5.78 36.62 -4.58
C SER A 518 5.60 35.81 -5.88
N MET A 519 6.52 35.92 -6.83
CA MET A 519 6.45 35.09 -8.05
C MET A 519 6.55 33.58 -7.78
N ILE A 520 7.10 33.17 -6.62
CA ILE A 520 7.27 31.76 -6.25
C ILE A 520 5.91 31.11 -5.96
N ASN A 521 5.04 31.82 -5.24
CA ASN A 521 3.69 31.36 -4.90
C ASN A 521 2.60 31.91 -5.82
N SER A 522 2.95 32.31 -7.04
CA SER A 522 1.95 32.73 -8.03
C SER A 522 0.99 31.59 -8.37
N ILE A 523 -0.28 31.96 -8.58
CA ILE A 523 -1.36 31.05 -8.96
C ILE A 523 -1.55 31.09 -10.47
N GLU A 524 -1.57 29.93 -11.09
CA GLU A 524 -1.92 29.78 -12.49
C GLU A 524 -3.11 28.84 -12.66
N GLY A 525 -3.85 28.98 -13.75
CA GLY A 525 -5.02 28.14 -13.93
C GLY A 525 -5.82 28.40 -15.19
N TYR A 526 -6.95 27.73 -15.25
CA TYR A 526 -7.94 27.95 -16.28
C TYR A 526 -9.34 27.89 -15.68
N ALA A 527 -10.24 28.68 -16.23
CA ALA A 527 -11.62 28.74 -15.82
C ALA A 527 -12.53 28.56 -17.04
N ILE A 528 -13.59 27.81 -16.86
CA ILE A 528 -14.72 27.71 -17.78
C ILE A 528 -15.90 28.30 -17.03
N LEU A 529 -16.51 29.36 -17.57
CA LEU A 529 -17.56 30.07 -16.85
C LEU A 529 -18.73 30.47 -17.74
N SER A 530 -19.90 30.60 -17.10
CA SER A 530 -21.09 31.28 -17.63
C SER A 530 -21.59 32.26 -16.56
N LYS A 531 -22.69 32.97 -16.82
CA LYS A 531 -23.31 33.87 -15.82
C LYS A 531 -23.48 33.23 -14.44
N THR A 532 -23.90 31.96 -14.39
CA THR A 532 -24.27 31.24 -13.15
C THR A 532 -23.45 29.99 -12.90
N TYR A 533 -22.36 29.80 -13.63
CA TYR A 533 -21.56 28.58 -13.58
C TYR A 533 -20.06 28.89 -13.61
N LEU A 534 -19.28 28.11 -12.85
CA LEU A 534 -17.83 28.18 -12.81
C LEU A 534 -17.26 26.78 -12.64
N ASN A 535 -16.35 26.40 -13.52
CA ASN A 535 -15.37 25.34 -13.28
C ASN A 535 -13.99 25.97 -13.40
N ILE A 536 -13.19 25.91 -12.34
CA ILE A 536 -11.86 26.52 -12.32
C ILE A 536 -10.87 25.59 -11.68
N LYS A 537 -9.72 25.41 -12.35
CA LYS A 537 -8.55 24.74 -11.77
C LYS A 537 -7.46 25.77 -11.55
N LEU A 538 -6.90 25.76 -10.34
CA LEU A 538 -5.86 26.64 -9.87
C LEU A 538 -4.68 25.81 -9.38
N LYS A 539 -3.47 26.30 -9.64
CA LYS A 539 -2.22 25.67 -9.20
C LYS A 539 -1.32 26.72 -8.56
N SER A 540 -0.75 26.39 -7.41
CA SER A 540 0.31 27.16 -6.73
C SER A 540 1.42 26.20 -6.31
N GLY A 541 2.63 26.34 -6.84
CA GLY A 541 3.70 25.36 -6.57
C GLY A 541 3.25 23.93 -6.96
N LYS A 542 3.22 23.02 -5.98
CA LYS A 542 2.66 21.65 -6.12
C LYS A 542 1.21 21.50 -5.63
N ASP A 543 0.60 22.56 -5.08
CA ASP A 543 -0.80 22.56 -4.68
C ASP A 543 -1.71 22.69 -5.90
N LEU A 544 -2.73 21.84 -5.98
CA LEU A 544 -3.81 21.93 -6.96
C LEU A 544 -5.13 22.16 -6.24
N SER A 545 -5.89 23.15 -6.69
CA SER A 545 -7.28 23.40 -6.28
C SER A 545 -8.20 23.35 -7.49
N GLU A 546 -9.36 22.75 -7.34
CA GLU A 546 -10.44 22.76 -8.34
C GLU A 546 -11.74 23.17 -7.66
N VAL A 547 -12.48 24.07 -8.30
CA VAL A 547 -13.81 24.52 -7.87
C VAL A 547 -14.77 24.35 -9.03
N ASP A 548 -15.79 23.51 -8.86
CA ASP A 548 -16.94 23.42 -9.73
C ASP A 548 -18.17 23.93 -8.99
N SER A 549 -18.92 24.86 -9.58
CA SER A 549 -20.08 25.44 -8.92
C SER A 549 -21.13 25.95 -9.89
N VAL A 550 -22.39 25.68 -9.54
CA VAL A 550 -23.55 26.42 -10.03
C VAL A 550 -24.01 27.37 -8.94
N CYS A 551 -24.14 28.65 -9.30
CA CYS A 551 -24.58 29.71 -8.42
C CYS A 551 -25.54 30.63 -9.20
N GLY A 552 -26.84 30.49 -8.96
CA GLY A 552 -27.87 31.31 -9.57
C GLY A 552 -29.19 31.29 -8.79
N PRO A 553 -30.29 31.78 -9.39
CA PRO A 553 -31.53 32.05 -8.67
C PRO A 553 -32.27 30.78 -8.22
N SER A 554 -31.99 29.63 -8.85
CA SER A 554 -32.63 28.35 -8.53
C SER A 554 -31.85 27.62 -7.44
N LYS A 555 -32.36 27.67 -6.19
CA LYS A 555 -31.78 26.99 -5.02
C LYS A 555 -31.42 25.52 -5.28
N GLU A 556 -32.32 24.78 -5.91
CA GLU A 556 -32.18 23.33 -6.12
C GLU A 556 -30.99 22.94 -7.00
N LYS A 557 -30.58 23.84 -7.90
CA LYS A 557 -29.46 23.59 -8.82
C LYS A 557 -28.12 24.01 -8.24
N ASN A 558 -28.13 24.91 -7.26
CA ASN A 558 -26.92 25.49 -6.73
C ASN A 558 -26.10 24.45 -5.96
N HIS A 559 -24.81 24.39 -6.22
CA HIS A 559 -23.90 23.49 -5.53
C HIS A 559 -22.47 23.99 -5.65
N ILE A 560 -21.62 23.49 -4.77
CA ILE A 560 -20.18 23.68 -4.79
C ILE A 560 -19.54 22.30 -4.66
N HIS A 561 -18.58 22.04 -5.52
CA HIS A 561 -17.69 20.90 -5.44
C HIS A 561 -16.27 21.43 -5.47
N PHE A 562 -15.59 21.34 -4.33
CA PHE A 562 -14.22 21.76 -4.15
C PHE A 562 -13.32 20.52 -4.02
N ARG A 563 -12.22 20.51 -4.76
CA ARG A 563 -11.16 19.51 -4.60
C ARG A 563 -9.83 20.20 -4.40
N PHE A 564 -9.02 19.63 -3.52
CA PHE A 564 -7.66 20.05 -3.32
C PHE A 564 -6.74 18.83 -3.24
N LYS A 565 -5.63 18.87 -3.98
CA LYS A 565 -4.58 17.85 -3.91
C LYS A 565 -3.21 18.47 -3.85
N GLY A 566 -2.36 17.97 -2.96
CA GLY A 566 -0.92 18.13 -3.04
C GLY A 566 -0.30 19.17 -2.10
N GLY A 567 0.97 19.43 -2.41
CA GLY A 567 1.77 20.54 -1.91
C GLY A 567 3.23 20.20 -1.66
N ASP A 568 4.04 21.24 -1.53
CA ASP A 568 5.40 21.09 -1.03
C ASP A 568 5.39 20.84 0.49
N GLY A 569 6.54 20.39 1.02
CA GLY A 569 6.70 20.06 2.43
C GLY A 569 6.74 18.56 2.72
N THR A 570 7.05 18.26 3.98
CA THR A 570 7.01 16.91 4.53
C THR A 570 5.59 16.35 4.48
N GLN A 571 5.46 15.05 4.63
CA GLN A 571 4.15 14.40 4.64
C GLN A 571 3.25 14.92 5.76
N ASP A 572 3.79 15.10 6.97
CA ASP A 572 3.04 15.66 8.10
C ASP A 572 2.48 17.05 7.77
N GLN A 573 3.28 17.88 7.09
CA GLN A 573 2.85 19.20 6.61
C GLN A 573 1.73 19.12 5.56
N ARG A 574 1.75 18.10 4.68
CA ARG A 574 0.67 17.88 3.69
C ARG A 574 -0.62 17.42 4.38
N ILE A 575 -0.54 16.51 5.34
CA ILE A 575 -1.69 16.04 6.13
C ILE A 575 -2.25 17.19 6.97
N ALA A 576 -1.38 17.96 7.61
CA ALA A 576 -1.73 19.15 8.39
C ALA A 576 -2.46 20.18 7.50
N ARG A 577 -2.05 20.38 6.25
CA ARG A 577 -2.75 21.23 5.28
C ARG A 577 -4.16 20.70 4.97
N ILE A 578 -4.33 19.40 4.79
CA ILE A 578 -5.66 18.79 4.59
C ILE A 578 -6.55 18.97 5.82
N GLU A 579 -6.01 18.74 7.01
CA GLU A 579 -6.75 18.96 8.27
C GLU A 579 -7.12 20.43 8.47
N PHE A 580 -6.24 21.37 8.10
CA PHE A 580 -6.55 22.80 8.09
C PHE A 580 -7.78 23.12 7.21
N ILE A 581 -7.77 22.65 5.95
CA ILE A 581 -8.88 22.85 5.00
C ILE A 581 -10.16 22.20 5.53
N LYS A 582 -10.06 20.93 5.95
CA LYS A 582 -11.18 20.12 6.46
C LYS A 582 -11.86 20.79 7.65
N HIS A 583 -11.08 21.30 8.60
CA HIS A 583 -11.62 21.95 9.80
C HIS A 583 -12.44 23.19 9.45
N ILE A 584 -11.98 24.01 8.49
CA ILE A 584 -12.70 25.20 8.03
C ILE A 584 -13.98 24.78 7.28
N LEU A 585 -13.86 23.91 6.28
CA LEU A 585 -15.00 23.54 5.43
C LEU A 585 -16.08 22.75 6.18
N THR A 586 -15.71 21.98 7.21
CA THR A 586 -16.68 21.29 8.08
C THR A 586 -17.55 22.31 8.82
N LYS A 587 -16.94 23.36 9.39
CA LYS A 587 -17.67 24.46 10.06
C LYS A 587 -18.56 25.24 9.11
N GLU A 588 -18.15 25.35 7.85
CA GLU A 588 -18.92 25.99 6.78
C GLU A 588 -20.07 25.10 6.24
N GLY A 589 -20.21 23.85 6.71
CA GLY A 589 -21.31 22.95 6.36
C GLY A 589 -21.07 22.11 5.08
N PHE A 590 -19.81 21.87 4.70
CA PHE A 590 -19.49 20.97 3.60
C PHE A 590 -19.48 19.50 4.04
N ALA A 591 -19.97 18.62 3.18
CA ALA A 591 -19.72 17.19 3.29
C ALA A 591 -18.32 16.89 2.73
N ILE A 592 -17.45 16.28 3.52
CA ILE A 592 -16.03 16.12 3.21
C ILE A 592 -15.65 14.65 3.10
N LYS A 593 -14.81 14.34 2.12
CA LYS A 593 -14.05 13.09 2.00
C LYS A 593 -12.57 13.43 1.90
N THR A 594 -11.75 12.70 2.64
CA THR A 594 -10.29 12.85 2.65
C THR A 594 -9.63 11.52 2.38
N GLN A 595 -8.56 11.54 1.59
CA GLN A 595 -7.67 10.41 1.37
C GLN A 595 -6.25 10.97 1.21
N GLY A 596 -5.34 10.63 2.12
CA GLY A 596 -3.99 11.22 2.13
C GLY A 596 -3.97 12.75 2.05
N ASP A 597 -3.28 13.27 1.04
CA ASP A 597 -3.17 14.70 0.71
C ASP A 597 -4.24 15.20 -0.29
N LEU A 598 -5.32 14.44 -0.47
CA LEU A 598 -6.49 14.77 -1.28
C LEU A 598 -7.70 15.03 -0.37
N ILE A 599 -8.37 16.15 -0.61
CA ILE A 599 -9.66 16.48 0.00
C ILE A 599 -10.69 16.83 -1.07
N GLU A 600 -11.87 16.28 -0.90
CA GLU A 600 -13.07 16.58 -1.67
C GLU A 600 -14.14 17.12 -0.71
N ALA A 601 -14.71 18.28 -1.04
CA ALA A 601 -15.74 18.93 -0.25
C ALA A 601 -16.93 19.32 -1.14
N ILE A 602 -18.13 18.91 -0.74
CA ILE A 602 -19.37 19.16 -1.48
C ILE A 602 -20.36 19.92 -0.60
N HIS A 603 -21.04 20.91 -1.17
CA HIS A 603 -22.07 21.69 -0.49
C HIS A 603 -23.22 22.07 -1.44
N GLY A 604 -24.42 22.26 -0.87
CA GLY A 604 -25.67 22.53 -1.58
C GLY A 604 -26.66 21.35 -1.53
N PRO A 605 -27.94 21.56 -1.92
CA PRO A 605 -28.52 22.77 -2.51
C PRO A 605 -28.82 23.92 -1.53
N GLU A 606 -28.45 25.15 -1.89
CA GLU A 606 -28.52 26.34 -1.02
C GLU A 606 -28.87 27.64 -1.81
N LYS A 607 -29.33 28.70 -1.14
CA LYS A 607 -29.64 30.00 -1.78
C LYS A 607 -28.39 30.64 -2.37
N GLU A 608 -28.56 31.41 -3.45
CA GLU A 608 -27.46 32.06 -4.19
C GLU A 608 -26.50 32.83 -3.28
N SER A 609 -27.02 33.65 -2.36
CA SER A 609 -26.22 34.45 -1.44
C SER A 609 -25.31 33.62 -0.52
N GLU A 610 -25.78 32.45 -0.08
CA GLU A 610 -25.00 31.56 0.78
C GLU A 610 -23.93 30.83 -0.03
N ILE A 611 -24.26 30.38 -1.24
CA ILE A 611 -23.29 29.77 -2.16
C ILE A 611 -22.16 30.75 -2.48
N GLN A 612 -22.48 32.02 -2.77
CA GLN A 612 -21.46 33.05 -2.99
C GLN A 612 -20.54 33.22 -1.77
N LYS A 613 -21.09 33.27 -0.55
CA LYS A 613 -20.28 33.35 0.68
C LYS A 613 -19.33 32.15 0.81
N LYS A 614 -19.82 30.93 0.59
CA LYS A 614 -19.00 29.71 0.69
C LYS A 614 -17.90 29.66 -0.39
N ILE A 615 -18.21 30.06 -1.63
CA ILE A 615 -17.21 30.16 -2.70
C ILE A 615 -16.14 31.22 -2.33
N ALA A 616 -16.54 32.34 -1.73
CA ALA A 616 -15.59 33.33 -1.24
C ALA A 616 -14.67 32.78 -0.15
N THR A 617 -15.21 32.00 0.79
CA THR A 617 -14.40 31.28 1.79
C THR A 617 -13.38 30.34 1.13
N ILE A 618 -13.78 29.57 0.11
CA ILE A 618 -12.84 28.74 -0.67
C ILE A 618 -11.74 29.60 -1.31
N GLY A 619 -12.10 30.73 -1.91
CA GLY A 619 -11.12 31.67 -2.46
C GLY A 619 -10.13 32.16 -1.40
N HIS A 620 -10.61 32.42 -0.17
CA HIS A 620 -9.73 32.81 0.93
C HIS A 620 -8.77 31.69 1.35
N ILE A 621 -9.25 30.44 1.39
CA ILE A 621 -8.45 29.25 1.71
C ILE A 621 -7.33 29.07 0.69
N ILE A 622 -7.66 29.07 -0.61
CA ILE A 622 -6.68 28.88 -1.70
C ILE A 622 -5.57 29.93 -1.63
N ALA A 623 -5.94 31.20 -1.46
CA ALA A 623 -4.97 32.28 -1.34
C ALA A 623 -4.10 32.17 -0.07
N HIS A 624 -4.66 31.70 1.05
CA HIS A 624 -3.90 31.53 2.28
C HIS A 624 -2.89 30.38 2.17
N ILE A 625 -3.30 29.25 1.58
CA ILE A 625 -2.40 28.10 1.37
C ILE A 625 -1.22 28.50 0.48
N ALA A 626 -1.46 29.25 -0.59
CA ALA A 626 -0.41 29.68 -1.50
C ALA A 626 0.71 30.47 -0.79
N ILE A 627 0.36 31.32 0.18
CA ILE A 627 1.35 32.14 0.91
C ILE A 627 1.90 31.46 2.17
N SER A 628 1.20 30.48 2.72
CA SER A 628 1.55 29.79 3.96
C SER A 628 2.06 28.38 3.64
N ASN A 629 3.35 28.24 3.32
CA ASN A 629 3.94 26.94 3.01
C ASN A 629 5.20 26.67 3.87
N PRO A 630 5.14 25.76 4.87
CA PRO A 630 4.00 24.92 5.24
C PRO A 630 2.88 25.68 5.97
N VAL A 631 1.64 25.19 5.88
CA VAL A 631 0.48 25.76 6.60
C VAL A 631 0.56 25.46 8.09
N ALA A 632 1.08 24.29 8.47
CA ALA A 632 1.36 23.86 9.82
C ALA A 632 2.31 22.65 9.76
N ASP A 633 3.03 22.38 10.85
CA ASP A 633 3.94 21.24 10.94
C ASP A 633 3.23 19.95 11.34
N ASP A 634 2.09 20.06 12.06
CA ASP A 634 1.31 18.94 12.56
C ASP A 634 -0.21 19.24 12.57
N ILE A 635 -1.00 18.21 12.88
CA ILE A 635 -2.48 18.25 12.87
C ILE A 635 -3.06 19.17 13.95
N GLU A 636 -2.44 19.25 15.13
CA GLU A 636 -2.92 20.07 16.24
C GLU A 636 -2.75 21.55 15.91
N THR A 637 -1.54 21.94 15.50
CA THR A 637 -1.21 23.27 15.00
C THR A 637 -2.09 23.67 13.81
N ALA A 638 -2.42 22.72 12.92
CA ALA A 638 -3.33 22.96 11.80
C ALA A 638 -4.74 23.34 12.25
N LYS A 639 -5.31 22.67 13.26
CA LYS A 639 -6.65 22.96 13.79
C LYS A 639 -6.73 24.32 14.49
N GLU A 640 -5.66 24.68 15.20
CA GLU A 640 -5.53 26.00 15.83
C GLU A 640 -5.49 27.11 14.78
N ARG A 641 -4.60 26.99 13.79
CA ARG A 641 -4.49 27.95 12.68
C ARG A 641 -5.79 28.03 11.88
N ALA A 642 -6.46 26.90 11.65
CA ALA A 642 -7.76 26.87 10.98
C ALA A 642 -8.84 27.63 11.76
N THR A 643 -8.81 27.54 13.10
CA THR A 643 -9.76 28.27 13.96
C THR A 643 -9.48 29.76 13.96
N GLN A 644 -8.21 30.17 14.02
CA GLN A 644 -7.79 31.58 13.89
C GLN A 644 -8.17 32.15 12.52
N PHE A 645 -7.85 31.41 11.46
CA PHE A 645 -8.19 31.78 10.09
C PHE A 645 -9.70 31.95 9.91
N HIS A 646 -10.50 30.98 10.36
CA HIS A 646 -11.96 31.06 10.28
C HIS A 646 -12.52 32.25 11.08
N GLY A 647 -11.95 32.56 12.25
CA GLY A 647 -12.33 33.75 13.02
C GLY A 647 -12.00 35.08 12.33
N SER A 648 -11.02 35.10 11.43
CA SER A 648 -10.69 36.27 10.61
C SER A 648 -11.62 36.48 9.40
N LEU A 649 -12.38 35.45 9.01
CA LEU A 649 -13.37 35.52 7.93
C LEU A 649 -14.60 36.30 8.39
N GLY A 650 -14.53 37.64 8.31
CA GLY A 650 -15.64 38.52 8.68
C GLY A 650 -15.25 39.79 9.45
N GLN A 651 -14.00 39.93 9.86
CA GLN A 651 -13.50 41.20 10.39
C GLN A 651 -13.31 42.20 9.23
N LYS A 652 -13.96 43.37 9.33
CA LYS A 652 -13.62 44.52 8.49
C LYS A 652 -12.25 45.01 8.96
N ASP A 653 -11.25 44.90 8.11
CA ASP A 653 -9.98 45.58 8.32
C ASP A 653 -10.30 47.10 8.30
N ASN A 654 -10.08 47.78 9.43
CA ASN A 654 -10.24 49.23 9.55
C ASN A 654 -9.30 49.98 8.59
#